data_AF-G0UTW0-F1
#
_entry.id   AF-G0UTW0-F1
#
_cell.length_a   1.000
_cell.length_b   1.000
_cell.length_c   1.000
_cell.angle_alpha   90.00
_cell.angle_beta   90.00
_cell.angle_gamma   90.00
#
_symmetry.space_group_name_H-M   'P 1'
#
loop_
_entity.id
_entity.type
_entity.pdbx_description
1 polymer ?
#
loop_
_entity_poly.entity_id
_entity_poly.type
_entity_poly.pdbx_seq_one_letter_code
_entity_poly.pdbx_strand_id
1 'polypeptide(L)'
;MTETHDEDDQGLGDLFAAGDEAEPEYSIETMTVNRHELSLEGTTTAGFTPLLDSFDRSTDEVKASPRPELRPLNVHFRNKRHSLWGHKLWNAARYLVKRIDSGMINVRGKNVLELGAGLGLPSLAAYRNGARCVVVTDYADKDLLEILEMNVKANCTPDMVDADAADFLRQEADRLRATCMALRRQQQEENQDEETDRAHMCENEGDSSITTQCVVQPLIWGNAQHIRDALRYTRGAGFDILFLSDILFNHICNDALADTVVQLLRCNPGAAAYCAFSHHRAHKQVEDLMFFDKCAARGLSYEQIDEEDYPLMFPEDRGPEEIRRPVKVYRLRHRIDGAGVPLGVGQDSYDVVVQGTGMVECFVSAALARSGIRVLQCDAQSEYGGPFKTMNVNQFRNYIQQAPCDSQGGQNLSRTREGTNPDGTGCTDGVTDSVAEEDENAALISVDVMDTLDTRTQHRFLLDLLPTHYFSRGDTAVQLVESDMARYVDFQRCDSFAFLLRSDETTKGDDPPFRLQSVPLTRAQVFSAEHVGLMQKRRLMKFVKDVAAPLAEHLHAHNANTGEDDPARTVEQEISQLFLQEADLHPNETLGDLLYRKYALDRGTIDIITLLGQVEGSRKPDMLRAVDLVRQVLTSMGAYGGLTPFLFPLYGAAEVPQNMCRIAAVFNALFILRRSVSCIPRGTDVPVVEMSNRQRVKAKVIILPRTLVNVVTSGTTTTADNSDSTGAVCFSRVILVARKPLITWEALRSSGCSEGKSSTIITGAAKSAEESEVEEIPPLVAALCQVKPGVVVHIQQHSAASEQAPNNGTDVVVHFTVDNSHMTARALHQFVEQSFINSSPPSEVSVIAGGVGVERDALLFFASFIVDEREEALRSIVSSAKVGGISETTKAHPFAVEEFRKRQRLRDTDAGEEDDGCAIVAVPTLLHELMDSGAYLKAARQAYEAVVSKLRPRKEEAGEPKDYTFLERLPPVCSIGS
;
A
#
# COMPACT_ATOMS: atom_id res chain seq x y z
N MET A 1 10.18 63.91 2.78
CA MET A 1 9.58 63.21 3.95
C MET A 1 10.11 61.82 3.87
N THR A 2 11.04 61.52 4.77
CA THR A 2 11.93 60.37 4.75
C THR A 2 11.18 59.08 5.02
N GLU A 3 11.28 58.14 4.07
CA GLU A 3 10.99 56.71 4.25
C GLU A 3 11.88 56.17 5.38
N THR A 4 11.26 55.68 6.45
CA THR A 4 11.94 54.96 7.52
C THR A 4 11.49 53.50 7.46
N HIS A 5 12.37 52.68 6.86
CA HIS A 5 12.66 51.27 7.09
C HIS A 5 11.51 50.30 7.46
N ASP A 6 11.21 49.42 6.49
CA ASP A 6 10.45 48.15 6.56
C ASP A 6 11.18 47.02 7.35
N GLU A 7 12.07 47.34 8.29
CA GLU A 7 12.90 46.31 8.98
C GLU A 7 12.16 45.51 10.06
N ASP A 8 10.99 45.99 10.52
CA ASP A 8 10.17 45.30 11.52
C ASP A 8 9.24 44.22 10.93
N ASP A 9 9.18 44.08 9.60
CA ASP A 9 8.16 43.23 8.96
C ASP A 9 8.37 41.73 9.28
N GLN A 10 9.59 41.31 9.63
CA GLN A 10 9.88 39.92 10.02
C GLN A 10 9.90 39.68 11.54
N GLY A 11 9.73 40.70 12.38
CA GLY A 11 9.81 40.57 13.85
C GLY A 11 11.19 40.15 14.38
N LEU A 12 12.23 40.23 13.54
CA LEU A 12 13.61 39.83 13.85
C LEU A 12 14.52 40.98 14.30
N GLY A 13 14.07 42.24 14.14
CA GLY A 13 14.92 43.44 14.14
C GLY A 13 15.78 43.69 15.39
N ASP A 14 15.48 43.05 16.52
CA ASP A 14 16.20 43.27 17.79
C ASP A 14 16.63 41.97 18.51
N LEU A 15 16.65 40.82 17.83
CA LEU A 15 17.09 39.57 18.47
C LEU A 15 18.59 39.51 18.78
N PHE A 16 19.41 40.41 18.20
CA PHE A 16 20.87 40.40 18.30
C PHE A 16 21.53 41.78 18.50
N ALA A 17 20.77 42.85 18.77
CA ALA A 17 21.34 44.16 19.06
C ALA A 17 21.90 44.21 20.51
N ALA A 18 22.96 43.43 20.76
CA ALA A 18 23.80 43.60 21.93
C ALA A 18 24.70 44.84 21.70
N GLY A 19 24.12 46.02 21.85
CA GLY A 19 24.86 47.27 22.01
C GLY A 19 25.07 47.55 23.49
N ASP A 20 26.30 47.92 23.87
CA ASP A 20 26.81 48.20 25.22
C ASP A 20 26.12 49.38 25.96
N GLU A 21 24.79 49.46 26.00
CA GLU A 21 24.04 50.35 26.88
C GLU A 21 23.37 49.53 27.99
N ALA A 22 23.53 49.96 29.25
CA ALA A 22 22.91 49.30 30.39
C ALA A 22 21.39 49.24 30.19
N GLU A 23 20.83 48.04 29.97
CA GLU A 23 19.40 47.87 29.80
C GLU A 23 18.64 48.48 30.99
N PRO A 24 17.59 49.28 30.75
CA PRO A 24 16.77 49.82 31.82
C PRO A 24 16.12 48.68 32.63
N GLU A 25 16.20 48.77 33.96
CA GLU A 25 15.64 47.78 34.87
C GLU A 25 14.10 47.91 34.90
N TYR A 26 13.37 46.94 34.33
CA TYR A 26 11.91 46.92 34.30
C TYR A 26 11.36 46.26 35.57
N SER A 27 10.51 46.96 36.32
CA SER A 27 9.87 46.41 37.52
C SER A 27 8.90 45.27 37.19
N ILE A 28 8.83 44.28 38.08
CA ILE A 28 7.84 43.21 37.99
C ILE A 28 6.47 43.76 38.42
N GLU A 29 5.50 43.66 37.52
CA GLU A 29 4.10 44.00 37.73
C GLU A 29 3.29 42.72 37.99
N THR A 30 2.11 42.86 38.61
CA THR A 30 1.22 41.73 38.91
C THR A 30 -0.20 42.05 38.45
N MET A 31 -0.83 41.09 37.80
CA MET A 31 -2.20 41.15 37.31
C MET A 31 -2.99 39.96 37.84
N THR A 32 -4.17 40.21 38.41
CA THR A 32 -5.09 39.17 38.82
C THR A 32 -6.09 38.91 37.69
N VAL A 33 -6.10 37.68 37.19
CA VAL A 33 -6.99 37.24 36.11
C VAL A 33 -8.20 36.53 36.71
N ASN A 34 -9.37 37.14 36.56
CA ASN A 34 -10.64 36.56 37.01
C ASN A 34 -11.16 35.56 35.97
N ARG A 35 -11.09 34.27 36.29
CA ARG A 35 -11.52 33.18 35.41
C ARG A 35 -13.02 33.18 35.11
N HIS A 36 -13.84 33.68 36.04
CA HIS A 36 -15.28 33.82 35.80
C HIS A 36 -15.55 34.94 34.78
N GLU A 37 -14.83 36.05 34.85
CA GLU A 37 -14.93 37.11 33.83
C GLU A 37 -14.50 36.61 32.46
N LEU A 38 -13.38 35.89 32.36
CA LEU A 38 -12.94 35.25 31.11
C LEU A 38 -14.01 34.33 30.51
N SER A 39 -14.80 33.65 31.33
CA SER A 39 -15.86 32.75 30.85
C SER A 39 -16.99 33.47 30.11
N LEU A 40 -17.16 34.78 30.36
CA LEU A 40 -18.18 35.65 29.76
C LEU A 40 -17.64 36.42 28.54
N GLU A 41 -16.35 36.35 28.29
CA GLU A 41 -15.70 37.03 27.16
C GLU A 41 -15.85 36.22 25.87
N GLY A 42 -15.74 36.94 24.76
CA GLY A 42 -15.86 36.38 23.42
C GLY A 42 -17.32 36.12 23.02
N THR A 43 -17.59 36.25 21.73
CA THR A 43 -18.89 35.88 21.15
C THR A 43 -18.66 35.02 19.92
N THR A 44 -19.36 33.90 19.79
CA THR A 44 -19.26 33.05 18.59
C THR A 44 -19.43 33.88 17.32
N THR A 45 -18.48 33.77 16.41
CA THR A 45 -18.45 34.58 15.19
C THR A 45 -19.66 34.25 14.31
N ALA A 46 -20.23 35.29 13.71
CA ALA A 46 -21.44 35.14 12.89
C ALA A 46 -21.22 34.17 11.72
N GLY A 47 -22.08 33.16 11.59
CA GLY A 47 -21.98 32.16 10.52
C GLY A 47 -21.05 30.99 10.80
N PHE A 48 -20.31 31.00 11.92
CA PHE A 48 -19.55 29.84 12.37
C PHE A 48 -20.38 28.97 13.32
N THR A 49 -20.29 27.64 13.16
CA THR A 49 -20.96 26.68 14.03
C THR A 49 -19.92 25.86 14.80
N PRO A 50 -19.81 26.02 16.14
CA PRO A 50 -18.86 25.28 16.96
C PRO A 50 -19.07 23.77 16.90
N LEU A 51 -17.96 23.03 16.80
CA LEU A 51 -17.95 21.58 16.81
C LEU A 51 -17.71 21.08 18.24
N LEU A 52 -18.74 21.15 19.07
CA LEU A 52 -18.64 20.86 20.51
C LEU A 52 -18.20 19.42 20.81
N ASP A 53 -18.65 18.45 20.00
CA ASP A 53 -18.26 17.03 20.10
C ASP A 53 -16.81 16.80 19.64
N SER A 54 -16.22 17.78 18.95
CA SER A 54 -14.84 17.79 18.50
C SER A 54 -13.85 18.39 19.53
N PHE A 55 -14.23 18.52 20.80
CA PHE A 55 -13.25 18.77 21.86
C PHE A 55 -12.82 17.43 22.49
N ASP A 56 -13.21 17.16 23.74
CA ASP A 56 -12.89 15.95 24.52
C ASP A 56 -14.12 15.28 25.19
N ARG A 57 -15.36 15.80 25.01
CA ARG A 57 -16.56 15.32 25.72
C ARG A 57 -17.49 14.48 24.83
N SER A 58 -18.05 13.40 25.37
CA SER A 58 -19.28 12.79 24.84
C SER A 58 -20.50 13.53 25.41
N THR A 59 -21.55 13.65 24.62
CA THR A 59 -22.78 14.41 24.93
C THR A 59 -23.51 13.93 26.20
N ASP A 60 -23.23 12.72 26.70
CA ASP A 60 -23.90 12.10 27.85
C ASP A 60 -23.44 12.63 29.23
N GLU A 61 -22.28 13.31 29.33
CA GLU A 61 -21.74 13.79 30.61
C GLU A 61 -22.14 15.24 30.96
N VAL A 62 -23.01 15.88 30.18
CA VAL A 62 -23.53 17.23 30.49
C VAL A 62 -24.59 17.16 31.58
N LYS A 63 -24.18 16.82 32.81
CA LYS A 63 -24.86 17.31 34.01
C LYS A 63 -24.09 18.53 34.49
N ALA A 64 -24.66 19.71 34.23
CA ALA A 64 -24.23 20.97 34.82
C ALA A 64 -24.38 20.90 36.34
N SER A 65 -23.42 20.26 36.99
CA SER A 65 -23.17 20.46 38.40
C SER A 65 -22.59 21.87 38.50
N PRO A 66 -23.14 22.78 39.33
CA PRO A 66 -22.53 24.09 39.53
C PRO A 66 -21.08 23.87 39.96
N ARG A 67 -20.13 24.31 39.12
CA ARG A 67 -18.72 24.20 39.46
C ARG A 67 -18.45 25.04 40.71
N PRO A 68 -17.56 24.60 41.62
CA PRO A 68 -17.13 25.42 42.74
C PRO A 68 -16.58 26.77 42.25
N GLU A 69 -16.52 27.75 43.16
CA GLU A 69 -15.97 29.07 42.89
C GLU A 69 -14.52 28.97 42.36
N LEU A 70 -14.32 29.29 41.07
CA LEU A 70 -13.01 29.25 40.43
C LEU A 70 -12.11 30.34 41.01
N ARG A 71 -10.99 29.95 41.62
CA ARG A 71 -10.04 30.91 42.19
C ARG A 71 -9.32 31.68 41.08
N PRO A 72 -9.07 33.00 41.24
CA PRO A 72 -8.36 33.79 40.24
C PRO A 72 -6.89 33.36 40.09
N LEU A 73 -6.29 33.69 38.94
CA LEU A 73 -4.87 33.44 38.66
C LEU A 73 -4.06 34.72 38.86
N ASN A 74 -2.96 34.64 39.60
CA ASN A 74 -2.07 35.79 39.84
C ASN A 74 -0.86 35.71 38.91
N VAL A 75 -0.75 36.65 37.99
CA VAL A 75 0.23 36.60 36.91
C VAL A 75 1.18 37.79 37.04
N HIS A 76 2.46 37.48 37.13
CA HIS A 76 3.57 38.42 37.08
C HIS A 76 4.01 38.65 35.63
N PHE A 77 4.44 39.87 35.32
CA PHE A 77 5.01 40.23 34.02
C PHE A 77 5.97 41.42 34.17
N ARG A 78 6.86 41.60 33.19
CA ARG A 78 7.67 42.81 33.03
C ARG A 78 7.20 43.52 31.78
N ASN A 79 6.86 44.81 31.87
CA ASN A 79 6.47 45.62 30.71
C ASN A 79 7.70 46.06 29.89
N LYS A 80 8.56 45.08 29.54
CA LYS A 80 9.72 45.25 28.67
C LYS A 80 9.26 45.05 27.23
N ARG A 81 9.53 46.02 26.37
CA ARG A 81 9.30 45.89 24.93
C ARG A 81 10.34 44.91 24.38
N HIS A 82 10.00 43.62 24.36
CA HIS A 82 10.84 42.55 23.81
C HIS A 82 10.26 42.10 22.47
N SER A 83 11.14 41.77 21.53
CA SER A 83 10.81 41.16 20.22
C SER A 83 9.92 39.90 20.29
N LEU A 84 9.81 39.25 21.47
CA LEU A 84 9.08 38.00 21.67
C LEU A 84 7.67 38.19 22.26
N TRP A 85 7.29 39.42 22.65
CA TRP A 85 5.94 39.77 23.13
C TRP A 85 5.37 38.92 24.30
N GLY A 86 6.20 38.14 25.00
CA GLY A 86 5.78 37.21 26.05
C GLY A 86 5.16 37.85 27.30
N HIS A 87 5.21 39.17 27.42
CA HIS A 87 4.60 39.93 28.52
C HIS A 87 3.10 40.24 28.30
N LYS A 88 2.53 39.95 27.13
CA LYS A 88 1.13 40.25 26.80
C LYS A 88 0.20 39.15 27.26
N LEU A 89 -1.01 39.53 27.68
CA LEU A 89 -2.13 38.61 27.87
C LEU A 89 -2.91 38.47 26.57
N TRP A 90 -2.70 37.36 25.87
CA TRP A 90 -3.27 37.09 24.56
C TRP A 90 -4.73 36.63 24.61
N ASN A 91 -5.52 37.01 23.60
CA ASN A 91 -6.92 36.56 23.49
C ASN A 91 -7.02 35.04 23.32
N ALA A 92 -6.08 34.40 22.59
CA ALA A 92 -6.04 32.95 22.51
C ALA A 92 -5.85 32.26 23.87
N ALA A 93 -5.02 32.84 24.75
CA ALA A 93 -4.78 32.30 26.08
C ALA A 93 -6.04 32.39 26.95
N ARG A 94 -6.75 33.53 26.89
CA ARG A 94 -8.04 33.75 27.57
C ARG A 94 -9.09 32.74 27.12
N TYR A 95 -9.19 32.53 25.81
CA TYR A 95 -10.07 31.54 25.22
C TYR A 95 -9.77 30.12 25.71
N LEU A 96 -8.49 29.70 25.71
CA LEU A 96 -8.11 28.35 26.16
C LEU A 96 -8.49 28.13 27.62
N VAL A 97 -8.24 29.11 28.50
CA VAL A 97 -8.65 29.03 29.92
C VAL A 97 -10.17 28.85 30.05
N LYS A 98 -10.97 29.63 29.33
CA LYS A 98 -12.43 29.48 29.27
C LYS A 98 -12.85 28.06 28.86
N ARG A 99 -12.16 27.44 27.90
CA ARG A 99 -12.47 26.07 27.44
C ARG A 99 -11.98 24.96 28.38
N ILE A 100 -10.88 25.16 29.08
CA ILE A 100 -10.41 24.29 30.16
C ILE A 100 -11.38 24.36 31.35
N ASP A 101 -11.78 25.57 31.75
CA ASP A 101 -12.65 25.83 32.90
C ASP A 101 -14.11 25.44 32.69
N SER A 102 -14.59 25.42 31.44
CA SER A 102 -15.87 24.79 31.09
C SER A 102 -15.75 23.26 30.98
N GLY A 103 -14.53 22.75 30.84
CA GLY A 103 -14.19 21.33 30.66
C GLY A 103 -14.46 20.81 29.26
N MET A 104 -14.64 21.72 28.29
CA MET A 104 -14.66 21.36 26.88
C MET A 104 -13.31 20.75 26.49
N ILE A 105 -12.21 21.38 26.91
CA ILE A 105 -10.87 20.78 26.89
C ILE A 105 -10.67 20.07 28.23
N ASN A 106 -10.65 18.74 28.22
CA ASN A 106 -10.55 17.97 29.46
C ASN A 106 -9.09 17.65 29.78
N VAL A 107 -8.50 18.42 30.70
CA VAL A 107 -7.11 18.26 31.15
C VAL A 107 -6.95 17.29 32.32
N ARG A 108 -8.04 16.82 32.94
CA ARG A 108 -8.01 16.05 34.19
C ARG A 108 -7.20 14.76 34.05
N GLY A 109 -6.19 14.59 34.91
CA GLY A 109 -5.32 13.42 34.92
C GLY A 109 -4.36 13.29 33.71
N LYS A 110 -4.40 14.24 32.77
CA LYS A 110 -3.61 14.22 31.53
C LYS A 110 -2.24 14.87 31.71
N ASN A 111 -1.30 14.49 30.84
CA ASN A 111 -0.03 15.19 30.66
C ASN A 111 -0.21 16.33 29.64
N VAL A 112 0.10 17.55 30.05
CA VAL A 112 -0.13 18.77 29.29
C VAL A 112 1.22 19.47 29.05
N LEU A 113 1.43 19.99 27.85
CA LEU A 113 2.54 20.90 27.56
C LEU A 113 2.05 22.13 26.81
N GLU A 114 2.59 23.30 27.14
CA GLU A 114 2.33 24.55 26.42
C GLU A 114 3.59 24.99 25.67
N LEU A 115 3.44 25.28 24.38
CA LEU A 115 4.50 25.78 23.50
C LEU A 115 4.37 27.30 23.37
N GLY A 116 5.45 28.03 23.70
CA GLY A 116 5.46 29.50 23.64
C GLY A 116 4.47 30.12 24.63
N ALA A 117 4.64 29.78 25.90
CA ALA A 117 3.68 30.04 26.96
C ALA A 117 3.47 31.54 27.29
N GLY A 118 4.44 32.41 27.04
CA GLY A 118 4.42 33.81 27.43
C GLY A 118 4.26 33.95 28.95
N LEU A 119 3.05 34.29 29.40
CA LEU A 119 2.71 34.36 30.82
C LEU A 119 2.27 33.02 31.44
N GLY A 120 2.04 31.99 30.62
CA GLY A 120 1.72 30.61 31.02
C GLY A 120 0.27 30.36 31.43
N LEU A 121 -0.65 31.29 31.14
CA LEU A 121 -2.02 31.25 31.66
C LEU A 121 -2.77 29.92 31.37
N PRO A 122 -2.76 29.35 30.14
CA PRO A 122 -3.36 28.04 29.86
C PRO A 122 -2.77 26.91 30.71
N SER A 123 -1.43 26.88 30.88
CA SER A 123 -0.76 25.92 31.77
C SER A 123 -1.18 26.05 33.24
N LEU A 124 -1.29 27.28 33.74
CA LEU A 124 -1.76 27.52 35.11
C LEU A 124 -3.18 27.00 35.29
N ALA A 125 -4.09 27.33 34.37
CA ALA A 125 -5.46 26.83 34.40
C ALA A 125 -5.54 25.31 34.27
N ALA A 126 -4.69 24.69 33.45
CA ALA A 126 -4.63 23.24 33.31
C ALA A 126 -4.23 22.55 34.62
N TYR A 127 -3.23 23.10 35.32
CA TYR A 127 -2.85 22.64 36.66
C TYR A 127 -4.02 22.77 37.65
N ARG A 128 -4.68 23.94 37.68
CA ARG A 128 -5.85 24.19 38.56
C ARG A 128 -6.99 23.21 38.32
N ASN A 129 -7.21 22.82 37.07
CA ASN A 129 -8.23 21.85 36.67
C ASN A 129 -7.79 20.38 36.81
N GLY A 130 -6.65 20.10 37.45
CA GLY A 130 -6.24 18.74 37.82
C GLY A 130 -5.50 17.98 36.72
N ALA A 131 -4.78 18.67 35.84
CA ALA A 131 -3.77 18.00 35.02
C ALA A 131 -2.75 17.26 35.91
N ARG A 132 -2.30 16.08 35.48
CA ARG A 132 -1.34 15.28 36.26
C ARG A 132 0.06 15.87 36.17
N CYS A 133 0.45 16.31 34.98
CA CYS A 133 1.76 16.88 34.73
C CYS A 133 1.58 18.02 33.73
N VAL A 134 2.08 19.20 34.06
CA VAL A 134 2.07 20.37 33.20
C VAL A 134 3.51 20.81 32.96
N VAL A 135 3.91 20.90 31.70
CA VAL A 135 5.22 21.41 31.30
C VAL A 135 5.00 22.71 30.54
N VAL A 136 5.46 23.82 31.12
CA VAL A 136 5.34 25.17 30.56
C VAL A 136 6.63 25.46 29.81
N THR A 137 6.55 25.72 28.50
CA THR A 137 7.75 25.92 27.68
C THR A 137 7.74 27.20 26.89
N ASP A 138 8.92 27.81 26.78
CA ASP A 138 9.15 29.00 25.99
C ASP A 138 10.64 29.13 25.62
N TYR A 139 10.97 30.16 24.86
CA TYR A 139 12.33 30.47 24.44
C TYR A 139 13.27 30.58 25.64
N ALA A 140 14.54 30.22 25.44
CA ALA A 140 15.57 30.20 26.49
C ALA A 140 16.07 31.61 26.87
N ASP A 141 15.14 32.53 27.13
CA ASP A 141 15.41 33.85 27.66
C ASP A 141 15.28 33.85 29.19
N LYS A 142 16.26 34.47 29.87
CA LYS A 142 16.34 34.42 31.33
C LYS A 142 15.18 35.15 32.00
N ASP A 143 14.79 36.31 31.49
CA ASP A 143 13.72 37.12 32.06
C ASP A 143 12.37 36.42 31.90
N LEU A 144 12.13 35.87 30.72
CA LEU A 144 10.88 35.18 30.42
C LEU A 144 10.72 33.89 31.24
N LEU A 145 11.76 33.08 31.37
CA LEU A 145 11.73 31.88 32.20
C LEU A 145 11.58 32.21 33.69
N GLU A 146 12.22 33.28 34.18
CA GLU A 146 12.07 33.75 35.57
C GLU A 146 10.61 34.14 35.85
N ILE A 147 9.98 34.90 34.95
CA ILE A 147 8.57 35.30 35.07
C ILE A 147 7.64 34.08 35.04
N LEU A 148 7.86 33.14 34.14
CA LEU A 148 7.10 31.88 34.10
C LEU A 148 7.24 31.10 35.41
N GLU A 149 8.44 30.99 35.96
CA GLU A 149 8.66 30.34 37.25
C GLU A 149 7.92 31.04 38.40
N MET A 150 7.91 32.37 38.42
CA MET A 150 7.14 33.14 39.40
C MET A 150 5.64 32.86 39.26
N ASN A 151 5.13 32.81 38.04
CA ASN A 151 3.72 32.52 37.74
C ASN A 151 3.33 31.10 38.17
N VAL A 152 4.18 30.12 37.90
CA VAL A 152 4.00 28.74 38.37
C VAL A 152 4.03 28.69 39.90
N LYS A 153 5.01 29.32 40.56
CA LYS A 153 5.09 29.34 42.04
C LYS A 153 3.87 30.00 42.68
N ALA A 154 3.32 31.05 42.08
CA ALA A 154 2.15 31.76 42.59
C ALA A 154 0.83 31.00 42.43
N ASN A 155 0.76 30.01 41.52
CA ASN A 155 -0.51 29.38 41.13
C ASN A 155 -0.53 27.85 41.18
N CYS A 156 0.62 27.18 41.26
CA CYS A 156 0.72 25.73 41.08
C CYS A 156 1.23 25.01 42.34
N THR A 157 0.63 25.31 43.49
CA THR A 157 0.85 24.55 44.73
C THR A 157 -0.27 23.52 44.95
N PRO A 158 -0.08 22.46 45.76
CA PRO A 158 -1.10 21.43 45.93
C PRO A 158 -2.45 21.94 46.48
N ASP A 159 -2.44 22.98 47.32
CA ASP A 159 -3.62 23.63 47.91
C ASP A 159 -4.38 24.55 46.93
N MET A 160 -3.78 24.81 45.78
CA MET A 160 -4.29 25.69 44.74
C MET A 160 -5.11 24.95 43.67
N VAL A 161 -5.08 23.62 43.62
CA VAL A 161 -5.97 22.84 42.73
C VAL A 161 -7.43 23.12 43.08
N ASP A 162 -8.28 23.33 42.07
CA ASP A 162 -9.71 23.60 42.30
C ASP A 162 -10.39 22.40 42.97
N ALA A 163 -11.40 22.66 43.82
CA ALA A 163 -11.93 21.65 44.74
C ALA A 163 -12.45 20.39 44.02
N ASP A 164 -13.17 20.56 42.91
CA ASP A 164 -13.71 19.46 42.11
C ASP A 164 -12.62 18.69 41.35
N ALA A 165 -11.56 19.38 40.91
CA ALA A 165 -10.38 18.75 40.33
C ALA A 165 -9.58 17.96 41.38
N ALA A 166 -9.46 18.48 42.60
CA ALA A 166 -8.82 17.77 43.71
C ALA A 166 -9.60 16.53 44.12
N ASP A 167 -10.94 16.60 44.14
CA ASP A 167 -11.81 15.43 44.35
C ASP A 167 -11.60 14.37 43.28
N PHE A 168 -11.55 14.77 42.01
CA PHE A 168 -11.26 13.87 40.89
C PHE A 168 -9.90 13.17 41.07
N LEU A 169 -8.84 13.92 41.37
CA LEU A 169 -7.49 13.34 41.54
C LEU A 169 -7.43 12.36 42.71
N ARG A 170 -8.16 12.62 43.81
CA ARG A 170 -8.30 11.69 44.94
C ARG A 170 -8.99 10.39 44.52
N GLN A 171 -10.13 10.51 43.84
CA GLN A 171 -10.89 9.35 43.36
C GLN A 171 -10.08 8.51 42.38
N GLU A 172 -9.35 9.15 41.46
CA GLU A 172 -8.50 8.45 40.50
C GLU A 172 -7.30 7.78 41.19
N ALA A 173 -6.71 8.42 42.20
CA ALA A 173 -5.66 7.80 43.01
C ALA A 173 -6.16 6.55 43.73
N ASP A 174 -7.34 6.62 44.34
CA ASP A 174 -7.96 5.48 45.02
C ASP A 174 -8.32 4.35 44.04
N ARG A 175 -8.80 4.70 42.83
CA ARG A 175 -9.06 3.74 41.76
C ARG A 175 -7.77 3.02 41.32
N LEU A 176 -6.71 3.75 41.03
CA LEU A 176 -5.42 3.15 40.63
C LEU A 176 -4.83 2.27 41.72
N ARG A 177 -4.93 2.69 42.99
CA ARG A 177 -4.53 1.87 44.15
C ARG A 177 -5.33 0.56 44.19
N ALA A 178 -6.64 0.62 44.02
CA ALA A 178 -7.50 -0.55 44.00
C ALA A 178 -7.14 -1.52 42.86
N THR A 179 -6.87 -1.00 41.65
CA THR A 179 -6.42 -1.80 40.50
C THR A 179 -5.06 -2.46 40.75
N CYS A 180 -4.09 -1.72 41.30
CA CYS A 180 -2.77 -2.29 41.63
C CYS A 180 -2.88 -3.39 42.68
N MET A 181 -3.72 -3.20 43.70
CA MET A 181 -3.98 -4.22 44.73
C MET A 181 -4.66 -5.47 44.14
N ALA A 182 -5.58 -5.30 43.19
CA ALA A 182 -6.22 -6.42 42.49
C ALA A 182 -5.23 -7.21 41.62
N LEU A 183 -4.36 -6.52 40.86
CA LEU A 183 -3.31 -7.16 40.05
C LEU A 183 -2.29 -7.92 40.91
N ARG A 184 -1.90 -7.35 42.07
CA ARG A 184 -1.02 -8.03 43.02
C ARG A 184 -1.65 -9.30 43.59
N ARG A 185 -2.96 -9.31 43.86
CA ARG A 185 -3.68 -10.51 44.29
C ARG A 185 -3.73 -11.59 43.21
N GLN A 186 -4.00 -11.23 41.96
CA GLN A 186 -3.96 -12.19 40.83
C GLN A 186 -2.55 -12.79 40.63
N GLN A 187 -1.50 -11.97 40.71
CA GLN A 187 -0.12 -12.47 40.62
C GLN A 187 0.29 -13.37 41.80
N GLN A 188 -0.29 -13.16 42.99
CA GLN A 188 -0.10 -14.04 44.15
C GLN A 188 -0.89 -15.35 44.05
N GLU A 189 -1.99 -15.39 43.29
CA GLU A 189 -2.77 -16.61 43.03
C GLU A 189 -2.18 -17.47 41.91
N GLU A 190 -1.44 -16.88 40.96
CA GLU A 190 -0.75 -17.60 39.87
C GLU A 190 0.64 -18.16 40.24
N ASN A 191 1.32 -17.60 41.25
CA ASN A 191 2.60 -18.11 41.76
C ASN A 191 2.43 -18.75 43.15
N GLN A 192 2.02 -20.02 43.19
CA GLN A 192 1.95 -20.81 44.43
C GLN A 192 3.24 -21.57 44.77
N ASP A 193 4.35 -21.33 44.08
CA ASP A 193 5.67 -21.88 44.46
C ASP A 193 6.73 -20.78 44.40
N GLU A 194 7.59 -20.74 45.42
CA GLU A 194 8.67 -19.77 45.70
C GLU A 194 8.29 -18.55 46.56
N GLU A 195 7.88 -18.83 47.79
CA GLU A 195 7.98 -17.88 48.90
C GLU A 195 9.38 -17.98 49.53
N THR A 196 10.27 -17.04 49.22
CA THR A 196 11.29 -16.43 50.11
C THR A 196 12.18 -15.47 49.29
N ASP A 197 12.55 -14.32 49.88
CA ASP A 197 13.53 -13.33 49.38
C ASP A 197 13.11 -12.17 48.45
N ARG A 198 11.85 -11.68 48.52
CA ARG A 198 11.51 -10.34 47.97
C ARG A 198 10.80 -9.38 48.92
N ALA A 199 10.83 -9.63 50.23
CA ALA A 199 10.19 -8.77 51.23
C ALA A 199 10.97 -7.49 51.62
N HIS A 200 12.20 -7.28 51.12
CA HIS A 200 13.06 -6.16 51.56
C HIS A 200 13.25 -5.00 50.56
N MET A 201 12.47 -4.92 49.47
CA MET A 201 12.56 -3.80 48.51
C MET A 201 11.26 -3.01 48.30
N CYS A 202 10.18 -3.28 49.05
CA CYS A 202 8.86 -2.67 48.79
C CYS A 202 8.19 -2.00 50.01
N GLU A 203 8.94 -1.59 51.04
CA GLU A 203 8.37 -0.84 52.18
C GLU A 203 8.42 0.70 52.03
N ASN A 204 8.91 1.23 50.89
CA ASN A 204 8.98 2.69 50.66
C ASN A 204 7.97 3.25 49.64
N GLU A 205 7.04 2.46 49.10
CA GLU A 205 6.00 2.94 48.16
C GLU A 205 4.65 3.22 48.84
N GLY A 206 4.67 3.58 50.12
CA GLY A 206 3.48 3.89 50.93
C GLY A 206 2.84 5.26 50.69
N ASP A 207 3.31 6.05 49.72
CA ASP A 207 2.80 7.41 49.47
C ASP A 207 2.64 7.74 47.97
N SER A 208 2.08 6.82 47.17
CA SER A 208 1.64 7.16 45.81
C SER A 208 0.31 7.91 45.85
N SER A 209 0.33 9.16 46.30
CA SER A 209 -0.70 10.13 45.92
C SER A 209 -0.47 10.50 44.45
N ILE A 210 -1.52 10.59 43.63
CA ILE A 210 -1.39 11.22 42.29
C ILE A 210 -1.10 12.69 42.56
N THR A 211 0.17 13.06 42.63
CA THR A 211 0.61 14.44 42.81
C THR A 211 0.60 15.12 41.45
N THR A 212 -0.17 16.21 41.33
CA THR A 212 -0.04 17.10 40.18
C THR A 212 1.32 17.82 40.26
N GLN A 213 1.92 18.11 39.10
CA GLN A 213 3.14 18.90 39.01
C GLN A 213 3.04 19.90 37.86
N CYS A 214 3.64 21.07 38.04
CA CYS A 214 3.82 22.08 37.01
C CYS A 214 5.28 22.52 37.00
N VAL A 215 5.94 22.44 35.85
CA VAL A 215 7.37 22.73 35.69
C VAL A 215 7.60 23.65 34.50
N VAL A 216 8.61 24.51 34.60
CA VAL A 216 9.06 25.38 33.51
C VAL A 216 10.28 24.73 32.84
N GLN A 217 10.32 24.73 31.51
CA GLN A 217 11.46 24.24 30.72
C GLN A 217 11.74 25.15 29.52
N PRO A 218 13.02 25.42 29.20
CA PRO A 218 13.35 26.07 27.93
C PRO A 218 13.04 25.13 26.76
N LEU A 219 12.43 25.66 25.70
CA LEU A 219 12.20 24.92 24.46
C LEU A 219 12.33 25.83 23.24
N ILE A 220 13.25 25.43 22.36
CA ILE A 220 13.40 26.02 21.03
C ILE A 220 12.78 25.00 20.08
N TRP A 221 11.81 25.42 19.28
CA TRP A 221 11.12 24.50 18.38
C TRP A 221 12.11 23.85 17.42
N GLY A 222 11.96 22.53 17.21
CA GLY A 222 12.86 21.71 16.39
C GLY A 222 14.17 21.31 17.09
N ASN A 223 14.49 21.87 18.27
CA ASN A 223 15.70 21.47 18.99
C ASN A 223 15.52 20.09 19.63
N ALA A 224 16.25 19.10 19.11
CA ALA A 224 16.13 17.71 19.54
C ALA A 224 16.49 17.50 21.03
N GLN A 225 17.37 18.30 21.62
CA GLN A 225 17.72 18.17 23.03
C GLN A 225 16.59 18.69 23.92
N HIS A 226 16.04 19.86 23.62
CA HIS A 226 14.93 20.43 24.40
C HIS A 226 13.67 19.55 24.31
N ILE A 227 13.38 18.99 23.12
CA ILE A 227 12.29 18.02 22.94
C ILE A 227 12.52 16.78 23.82
N ARG A 228 13.73 16.23 23.85
CA ARG A 228 14.07 15.09 24.73
C ARG A 228 13.90 15.44 26.20
N ASP A 229 14.31 16.63 26.62
CA ASP A 229 14.19 17.06 28.01
C ASP A 229 12.72 17.20 28.42
N ALA A 230 11.87 17.77 27.57
CA ALA A 230 10.42 17.81 27.79
C ALA A 230 9.80 16.39 27.86
N LEU A 231 10.21 15.47 26.98
CA LEU A 231 9.71 14.09 26.96
C LEU A 231 10.09 13.27 28.21
N ARG A 232 11.10 13.67 28.99
CA ARG A 232 11.45 12.97 30.25
C ARG A 232 10.30 12.98 31.26
N TYR A 233 9.49 14.04 31.27
CA TYR A 233 8.33 14.17 32.17
C TYR A 233 7.20 13.18 31.85
N THR A 234 7.21 12.60 30.64
CA THR A 234 6.25 11.58 30.20
C THR A 234 6.90 10.23 29.93
N ARG A 235 8.16 10.04 30.35
CA ARG A 235 8.97 8.85 30.07
C ARG A 235 9.04 8.50 28.57
N GLY A 236 9.03 9.52 27.71
CA GLY A 236 9.07 9.35 26.26
C GLY A 236 7.71 9.06 25.61
N ALA A 237 6.61 8.96 26.37
CA ALA A 237 5.30 8.63 25.80
C ALA A 237 4.65 9.78 25.02
N GLY A 238 5.15 11.02 25.17
CA GLY A 238 4.50 12.22 24.64
C GLY A 238 3.40 12.76 25.57
N PHE A 239 2.85 13.90 25.20
CA PHE A 239 1.83 14.64 25.94
C PHE A 239 0.44 14.36 25.37
N ASP A 240 -0.54 14.21 26.25
CA ASP A 240 -1.93 13.97 25.86
C ASP A 240 -2.56 15.26 25.32
N ILE A 241 -2.15 16.43 25.85
CA ILE A 241 -2.58 17.73 25.35
C ILE A 241 -1.38 18.64 25.10
N LEU A 242 -1.38 19.31 23.95
CA LEU A 242 -0.49 20.44 23.66
C LEU A 242 -1.31 21.73 23.52
N PHE A 243 -0.83 22.83 24.11
CA PHE A 243 -1.39 24.16 23.90
C PHE A 243 -0.47 25.01 23.03
N LEU A 244 -1.05 25.62 22.00
CA LEU A 244 -0.42 26.62 21.14
C LEU A 244 -1.32 27.85 21.17
N SER A 245 -0.84 28.95 21.76
CA SER A 245 -1.65 30.15 22.00
C SER A 245 -1.00 31.38 21.36
N ASP A 246 -1.52 31.83 20.22
CA ASP A 246 -1.04 33.03 19.50
C ASP A 246 0.45 32.96 19.08
N ILE A 247 0.94 31.77 18.71
CA ILE A 247 2.36 31.53 18.37
C ILE A 247 2.67 31.35 16.87
N LEU A 248 1.69 31.48 15.98
CA LEU A 248 1.86 31.20 14.53
C LEU A 248 2.53 32.34 13.74
N PHE A 249 2.74 33.50 14.35
CA PHE A 249 3.21 34.71 13.66
C PHE A 249 4.66 34.60 13.14
N ASN A 250 5.49 33.73 13.71
CA ASN A 250 6.86 33.55 13.23
C ASN A 250 6.91 32.45 12.15
N HIS A 251 6.56 32.81 10.91
CA HIS A 251 6.40 31.86 9.81
C HIS A 251 7.68 31.11 9.43
N ILE A 252 8.86 31.68 9.73
CA ILE A 252 10.18 31.03 9.54
C ILE A 252 10.30 29.80 10.43
N CYS A 253 9.75 29.85 11.64
CA CYS A 253 9.82 28.77 12.60
C CYS A 253 8.67 27.75 12.47
N ASN A 254 7.68 27.96 11.59
CA ASN A 254 6.50 27.09 11.49
C ASN A 254 6.84 25.63 11.15
N ASP A 255 7.92 25.37 10.40
CA ASP A 255 8.37 23.99 10.14
C ASP A 255 8.91 23.33 11.41
N ALA A 256 9.79 24.02 12.13
CA ALA A 256 10.34 23.55 13.39
C ALA A 256 9.25 23.39 14.47
N LEU A 257 8.25 24.27 14.48
CA LEU A 257 7.06 24.17 15.34
C LEU A 257 6.24 22.92 15.01
N ALA A 258 5.94 22.68 13.72
CA ALA A 258 5.20 21.50 13.31
C ALA A 258 5.96 20.20 13.65
N ASP A 259 7.28 20.16 13.44
CA ASP A 259 8.13 19.03 13.87
C ASP A 259 8.10 18.81 15.38
N THR A 260 8.02 19.89 16.16
CA THR A 260 7.91 19.84 17.62
C THR A 260 6.57 19.27 18.05
N VAL A 261 5.47 19.72 17.43
CA VAL A 261 4.12 19.19 17.71
C VAL A 261 4.06 17.69 17.44
N VAL A 262 4.58 17.23 16.30
CA VAL A 262 4.58 15.80 15.93
C VAL A 262 5.37 14.94 16.93
N GLN A 263 6.51 15.43 17.40
CA GLN A 263 7.38 14.70 18.33
C GLN A 263 6.88 14.72 19.79
N LEU A 264 6.24 15.80 20.22
CA LEU A 264 5.75 15.93 21.60
C LEU A 264 4.33 15.39 21.77
N LEU A 265 3.49 15.45 20.74
CA LEU A 265 2.12 14.96 20.83
C LEU A 265 2.12 13.43 20.88
N ARG A 266 1.47 12.89 21.90
CA ARG A 266 1.35 11.44 22.06
C ARG A 266 0.62 10.82 20.86
N CYS A 267 1.15 9.73 20.33
CA CYS A 267 0.55 9.04 19.20
C CYS A 267 -0.57 8.09 19.64
N ASN A 268 -1.74 8.66 19.99
CA ASN A 268 -2.97 7.90 20.24
C ASN A 268 -4.22 8.71 19.83
N PRO A 269 -5.39 8.08 19.65
CA PRO A 269 -6.60 8.76 19.16
C PRO A 269 -7.16 9.86 20.08
N GLY A 270 -6.85 9.81 21.38
CA GLY A 270 -7.35 10.72 22.41
C GLY A 270 -6.39 11.87 22.76
N ALA A 271 -5.21 11.93 22.15
CA ALA A 271 -4.27 13.03 22.32
C ALA A 271 -4.54 14.11 21.28
N ALA A 272 -4.47 15.38 21.68
CA ALA A 272 -4.73 16.51 20.78
C ALA A 272 -3.87 17.74 21.10
N ALA A 273 -3.50 18.50 20.07
CA ALA A 273 -2.98 19.85 20.25
C ALA A 273 -4.09 20.87 19.93
N TYR A 274 -4.29 21.85 20.81
CA TYR A 274 -5.21 22.95 20.60
C TYR A 274 -4.43 24.20 20.23
N CYS A 275 -4.61 24.63 18.98
CA CYS A 275 -4.00 25.83 18.43
C CYS A 275 -5.06 26.94 18.36
N ALA A 276 -5.01 27.86 19.32
CA ALA A 276 -5.84 29.05 19.37
C ALA A 276 -5.00 30.27 18.95
N PHE A 277 -5.51 31.08 18.02
CA PHE A 277 -4.77 32.26 17.53
C PHE A 277 -5.70 33.25 16.81
N SER A 278 -5.25 34.50 16.70
CA SER A 278 -5.86 35.51 15.83
C SER A 278 -4.88 35.96 14.74
N HIS A 279 -5.41 36.33 13.57
CA HIS A 279 -4.60 36.85 12.47
C HIS A 279 -4.22 38.32 12.68
N HIS A 280 -3.42 38.63 13.71
CA HIS A 280 -3.08 40.02 14.09
C HIS A 280 -2.58 40.84 12.89
N ARG A 281 -1.80 40.21 11.99
CA ARG A 281 -1.38 40.78 10.71
C ARG A 281 -2.24 40.22 9.57
N ALA A 282 -3.35 40.87 9.28
CA ALA A 282 -4.35 40.40 8.30
C ALA A 282 -3.76 40.05 6.91
N HIS A 283 -2.72 40.76 6.47
CA HIS A 283 -2.07 40.53 5.18
C HIS A 283 -1.20 39.24 5.15
N LYS A 284 -0.87 38.64 6.30
CA LYS A 284 -0.13 37.37 6.45
C LYS A 284 -1.00 36.17 6.83
N GLN A 285 -2.33 36.32 6.75
CA GLN A 285 -3.26 35.23 7.08
C GLN A 285 -3.01 33.96 6.25
N VAL A 286 -2.59 34.09 4.98
CA VAL A 286 -2.23 32.91 4.17
C VAL A 286 -1.11 32.13 4.83
N GLU A 287 -0.04 32.80 5.25
CA GLU A 287 1.10 32.17 5.91
C GLU A 287 0.79 31.61 7.30
N ASP A 288 -0.14 32.23 8.04
CA ASP A 288 -0.64 31.65 9.30
C ASP A 288 -1.34 30.31 9.02
N LEU A 289 -2.21 30.25 8.00
CA LEU A 289 -2.96 29.04 7.64
C LEU A 289 -2.06 27.95 7.02
N MET A 290 -0.94 28.33 6.37
CA MET A 290 0.05 27.38 5.86
C MET A 290 0.64 26.48 6.96
N PHE A 291 0.61 26.90 8.24
CA PHE A 291 1.03 26.04 9.35
C PHE A 291 0.25 24.72 9.41
N PHE A 292 -1.05 24.74 9.14
CA PHE A 292 -1.88 23.54 9.15
C PHE A 292 -1.55 22.60 8.00
N ASP A 293 -1.25 23.14 6.82
CA ASP A 293 -0.75 22.34 5.69
C ASP A 293 0.63 21.74 6.00
N LYS A 294 1.52 22.48 6.68
CA LYS A 294 2.81 21.97 7.17
C LYS A 294 2.66 20.86 8.22
N CYS A 295 1.63 20.93 9.07
CA CYS A 295 1.26 19.87 10.01
C CYS A 295 0.72 18.63 9.28
N ALA A 296 -0.15 18.83 8.28
CA ALA A 296 -0.68 17.73 7.47
C ALA A 296 0.42 17.01 6.68
N ALA A 297 1.37 17.76 6.12
CA ALA A 297 2.55 17.22 5.47
C ALA A 297 3.41 16.34 6.39
N ARG A 298 3.27 16.46 7.72
CA ARG A 298 3.95 15.62 8.72
C ARG A 298 3.05 14.56 9.36
N GLY A 299 1.89 14.29 8.76
CA GLY A 299 0.98 13.24 9.20
C GLY A 299 0.00 13.65 10.31
N LEU A 300 -0.18 14.95 10.57
CA LEU A 300 -1.25 15.41 11.45
C LEU A 300 -2.57 15.61 10.66
N SER A 301 -3.69 15.34 11.30
CA SER A 301 -5.00 15.85 10.91
C SER A 301 -5.28 17.14 11.67
N TYR A 302 -5.98 18.07 11.04
CA TYR A 302 -6.43 19.30 11.67
C TYR A 302 -7.91 19.54 11.38
N GLU A 303 -8.59 20.22 12.29
CA GLU A 303 -9.99 20.59 12.19
C GLU A 303 -10.20 21.90 12.93
N GLN A 304 -10.85 22.89 12.30
CA GLN A 304 -11.28 24.10 13.00
C GLN A 304 -12.50 23.74 13.84
N ILE A 305 -12.37 23.80 15.16
CA ILE A 305 -13.42 23.36 16.09
C ILE A 305 -14.23 24.53 16.67
N ASP A 306 -13.66 25.74 16.65
CA ASP A 306 -14.31 26.93 17.20
C ASP A 306 -13.82 28.24 16.57
N GLU A 307 -14.62 29.29 16.74
CA GLU A 307 -14.32 30.67 16.34
C GLU A 307 -15.12 31.65 17.21
N GLU A 308 -14.43 32.53 17.94
CA GLU A 308 -15.06 33.58 18.76
C GLU A 308 -14.41 34.94 18.50
N ASP A 309 -15.23 35.97 18.35
CA ASP A 309 -14.77 37.36 18.23
C ASP A 309 -14.36 37.91 19.59
N TYR A 310 -13.16 38.49 19.66
CA TYR A 310 -12.64 39.23 20.81
C TYR A 310 -12.32 40.68 20.41
N PRO A 311 -12.19 41.61 21.38
CA PRO A 311 -11.63 42.93 21.13
C PRO A 311 -10.24 42.82 20.47
N LEU A 312 -9.96 43.73 19.52
CA LEU A 312 -8.68 43.76 18.80
C LEU A 312 -7.51 43.90 19.78
N MET A 313 -6.52 43.00 19.69
CA MET A 313 -5.29 43.10 20.49
C MET A 313 -4.51 44.38 20.17
N PHE A 314 -4.46 44.75 18.89
CA PHE A 314 -3.78 45.93 18.38
C PHE A 314 -4.74 46.71 17.47
N PRO A 315 -5.52 47.66 18.01
CA PRO A 315 -6.52 48.41 17.24
C PRO A 315 -5.92 49.14 16.04
N GLU A 316 -4.68 49.63 16.17
CA GLU A 316 -3.98 50.43 15.16
C GLU A 316 -3.36 49.62 14.01
N ASP A 317 -3.35 48.29 14.11
CA ASP A 317 -2.78 47.44 13.05
C ASP A 317 -3.63 47.46 11.78
N ARG A 318 -2.95 47.42 10.62
CA ARG A 318 -3.58 47.52 9.30
C ARG A 318 -4.35 46.25 8.91
N GLY A 319 -5.41 46.46 8.12
CA GLY A 319 -6.18 45.40 7.46
C GLY A 319 -7.56 45.15 8.10
N PRO A 320 -8.41 44.34 7.44
CA PRO A 320 -9.81 44.14 7.83
C PRO A 320 -9.96 43.64 9.28
N GLU A 321 -10.81 44.28 10.07
CA GLU A 321 -11.06 43.87 11.47
C GLU A 321 -11.71 42.49 11.56
N GLU A 322 -12.54 42.11 10.58
CA GLU A 322 -13.15 40.78 10.48
C GLU A 322 -12.14 39.63 10.33
N ILE A 323 -10.90 39.92 9.89
CA ILE A 323 -9.80 38.94 9.88
C ILE A 323 -9.12 38.89 11.26
N ARG A 324 -9.02 40.04 11.95
CA ARG A 324 -8.19 40.23 13.17
C ARG A 324 -8.94 39.98 14.48
N ARG A 325 -10.26 40.20 14.51
CA ARG A 325 -11.13 39.99 15.69
C ARG A 325 -11.31 38.53 16.09
N PRO A 326 -11.50 37.59 15.15
CA PRO A 326 -11.76 36.20 15.53
C PRO A 326 -10.52 35.56 16.15
N VAL A 327 -10.71 34.89 17.29
CA VAL A 327 -9.83 33.84 17.79
C VAL A 327 -10.28 32.55 17.15
N LYS A 328 -9.46 32.01 16.25
CA LYS A 328 -9.70 30.72 15.59
C LYS A 328 -9.05 29.61 16.38
N VAL A 329 -9.69 28.45 16.40
CA VAL A 329 -9.26 27.33 17.23
C VAL A 329 -9.25 26.06 16.41
N TYR A 330 -8.08 25.45 16.31
CA TYR A 330 -7.85 24.22 15.59
C TYR A 330 -7.43 23.11 16.53
N ARG A 331 -7.96 21.92 16.29
CA ARG A 331 -7.53 20.67 16.92
C ARG A 331 -6.62 19.91 15.97
N LEU A 332 -5.38 19.65 16.39
CA LEU A 332 -4.43 18.79 15.68
C LEU A 332 -4.37 17.42 16.34
N ARG A 333 -4.34 16.35 15.54
CA ARG A 333 -4.17 14.96 16.01
C ARG A 333 -3.30 14.17 15.06
N HIS A 334 -2.60 13.15 15.54
CA HIS A 334 -1.92 12.19 14.66
C HIS A 334 -2.94 11.50 13.74
N ARG A 335 -2.69 11.50 12.43
CA ARG A 335 -3.54 10.78 11.48
C ARG A 335 -3.14 9.31 11.49
N ILE A 336 -3.95 8.50 12.16
CA ILE A 336 -3.79 7.05 12.21
C ILE A 336 -4.78 6.45 11.20
N ASP A 337 -4.26 5.83 10.14
CA ASP A 337 -5.06 5.20 9.09
C ASP A 337 -4.94 3.66 9.15
N GLY A 338 -5.47 2.94 8.16
CA GLY A 338 -5.37 1.48 8.11
C GLY A 338 -3.93 0.97 8.10
N ALA A 339 -2.97 1.75 7.59
CA ALA A 339 -1.54 1.40 7.59
C ALA A 339 -0.87 1.63 8.95
N GLY A 340 -1.54 2.29 9.89
CA GLY A 340 -1.04 2.63 11.21
C GLY A 340 -0.60 4.09 11.29
N VAL A 341 0.48 4.34 12.03
CA VAL A 341 0.96 5.71 12.29
C VAL A 341 1.69 6.31 11.07
N PRO A 342 1.79 7.64 10.95
CA PRO A 342 2.65 8.29 9.96
C PRO A 342 4.13 7.96 10.19
N LEU A 343 4.97 8.17 9.17
CA LEU A 343 6.43 8.11 9.33
C LEU A 343 6.88 9.19 10.32
N GLY A 344 7.81 8.86 11.20
CA GLY A 344 8.35 9.83 12.15
C GLY A 344 9.12 10.96 11.47
N VAL A 345 9.26 12.09 12.17
CA VAL A 345 10.12 13.20 11.70
C VAL A 345 11.54 12.68 11.46
N GLY A 346 12.06 12.89 10.26
CA GLY A 346 13.39 12.41 9.85
C GLY A 346 13.41 10.98 9.29
N GLN A 347 12.27 10.28 9.25
CA GLN A 347 12.10 8.96 8.62
C GLN A 347 11.33 9.01 7.29
N ASP A 348 11.06 10.22 6.81
CA ASP A 348 10.23 10.57 5.64
C ASP A 348 11.07 10.94 4.40
N SER A 349 12.29 10.41 4.29
CA SER A 349 13.21 10.69 3.18
C SER A 349 13.75 9.40 2.57
N TYR A 350 13.52 9.23 1.28
CA TYR A 350 13.92 8.08 0.48
C TYR A 350 14.55 8.56 -0.84
N ASP A 351 15.33 7.70 -1.49
CA ASP A 351 15.81 8.00 -2.84
C ASP A 351 14.74 7.68 -3.87
N VAL A 352 14.00 6.58 -3.65
CA VAL A 352 12.96 6.09 -4.55
C VAL A 352 11.70 5.73 -3.77
N VAL A 353 10.54 6.13 -4.28
CA VAL A 353 9.22 5.64 -3.85
C VAL A 353 8.64 4.73 -4.93
N VAL A 354 8.12 3.57 -4.54
CA VAL A 354 7.50 2.58 -5.45
C VAL A 354 6.04 2.40 -5.07
N GLN A 355 5.14 2.65 -6.02
CA GLN A 355 3.70 2.46 -5.84
C GLN A 355 3.28 1.11 -6.43
N GLY A 356 2.66 0.25 -5.60
CA GLY A 356 2.21 -1.07 -5.98
C GLY A 356 3.16 -2.19 -5.57
N THR A 357 2.61 -3.39 -5.44
CA THR A 357 3.33 -4.62 -5.08
C THR A 357 3.16 -5.71 -6.14
N GLY A 358 3.04 -5.29 -7.41
CA GLY A 358 3.07 -6.17 -8.56
C GLY A 358 4.46 -6.73 -8.85
N MET A 359 4.54 -7.61 -9.86
CA MET A 359 5.76 -8.34 -10.18
C MET A 359 6.93 -7.41 -10.54
N VAL A 360 6.69 -6.42 -11.42
CA VAL A 360 7.74 -5.47 -11.86
C VAL A 360 8.22 -4.61 -10.70
N GLU A 361 7.29 -4.06 -9.92
CA GLU A 361 7.53 -3.19 -8.77
C GLU A 361 8.38 -3.89 -7.71
N CYS A 362 8.07 -5.14 -7.40
CA CYS A 362 8.80 -5.91 -6.40
C CYS A 362 10.20 -6.28 -6.89
N PHE A 363 10.37 -6.69 -8.15
CA PHE A 363 11.70 -6.96 -8.72
C PHE A 363 12.59 -5.72 -8.72
N VAL A 364 12.08 -4.57 -9.20
CA VAL A 364 12.87 -3.34 -9.23
C VAL A 364 13.19 -2.85 -7.82
N SER A 365 12.24 -2.94 -6.88
CA SER A 365 12.45 -2.60 -5.47
C SER A 365 13.57 -3.43 -4.84
N ALA A 366 13.55 -4.76 -5.03
CA ALA A 366 14.60 -5.66 -4.56
C ALA A 366 15.98 -5.32 -5.15
N ALA A 367 16.04 -5.06 -6.46
CA ALA A 367 17.28 -4.70 -7.14
C ALA A 367 17.84 -3.34 -6.64
N LEU A 368 16.98 -2.33 -6.49
CA LEU A 368 17.35 -1.00 -5.98
C LEU A 368 17.83 -1.07 -4.53
N ALA A 369 17.06 -1.71 -3.65
CA ALA A 369 17.39 -1.85 -2.23
C ALA A 369 18.75 -2.57 -2.06
N ARG A 370 18.94 -3.66 -2.79
CA ARG A 370 20.23 -4.38 -2.79
C ARG A 370 21.40 -3.56 -3.35
N SER A 371 21.12 -2.60 -4.22
CA SER A 371 22.11 -1.63 -4.71
C SER A 371 22.40 -0.49 -3.71
N GLY A 372 21.84 -0.55 -2.50
CA GLY A 372 22.02 0.44 -1.44
C GLY A 372 21.18 1.70 -1.60
N ILE A 373 20.15 1.67 -2.46
CA ILE A 373 19.22 2.79 -2.68
C ILE A 373 18.12 2.69 -1.62
N ARG A 374 17.78 3.81 -0.95
CA ARG A 374 16.71 3.82 0.05
C ARG A 374 15.36 3.80 -0.65
N VAL A 375 14.64 2.69 -0.53
CA VAL A 375 13.35 2.47 -1.17
C VAL A 375 12.22 2.51 -0.14
N LEU A 376 11.16 3.28 -0.44
CA LEU A 376 9.85 3.15 0.19
C LEU A 376 8.89 2.53 -0.82
N GLN A 377 8.33 1.36 -0.52
CA GLN A 377 7.32 0.71 -1.35
C GLN A 377 5.96 0.71 -0.64
N CYS A 378 4.92 1.18 -1.33
CA CYS A 378 3.59 1.33 -0.75
C CYS A 378 2.49 0.76 -1.65
N ASP A 379 1.39 0.31 -1.06
CA ASP A 379 0.23 -0.23 -1.76
C ASP A 379 -1.04 0.05 -0.94
N ALA A 380 -2.15 0.46 -1.56
CA ALA A 380 -3.42 0.66 -0.86
C ALA A 380 -4.05 -0.65 -0.39
N GLN A 381 -3.64 -1.78 -0.94
CA GLN A 381 -4.18 -3.08 -0.61
C GLN A 381 -3.62 -3.60 0.72
N SER A 382 -4.36 -4.49 1.38
CA SER A 382 -3.93 -5.11 2.64
C SER A 382 -2.96 -6.27 2.45
N GLU A 383 -2.73 -6.69 1.20
CA GLU A 383 -1.98 -7.88 0.80
C GLU A 383 -1.10 -7.53 -0.41
N TYR A 384 0.03 -8.22 -0.52
CA TYR A 384 0.99 -8.08 -1.62
C TYR A 384 0.53 -8.78 -2.91
N GLY A 385 1.13 -8.43 -4.03
CA GLY A 385 1.07 -9.22 -5.27
C GLY A 385 0.39 -8.52 -6.45
N GLY A 386 -0.32 -7.40 -6.21
CA GLY A 386 -1.08 -6.71 -7.26
C GLY A 386 -1.99 -7.68 -8.03
N PRO A 387 -1.87 -7.79 -9.37
CA PRO A 387 -2.67 -8.73 -10.17
C PRO A 387 -2.33 -10.22 -9.93
N PHE A 388 -1.23 -10.52 -9.25
CA PHE A 388 -0.75 -11.88 -8.95
C PHE A 388 -1.14 -12.36 -7.55
N LYS A 389 -2.09 -11.68 -6.89
CA LYS A 389 -2.59 -12.10 -5.59
C LYS A 389 -3.13 -13.53 -5.63
N THR A 390 -2.81 -14.26 -4.57
CA THR A 390 -3.41 -15.55 -4.25
C THR A 390 -4.29 -15.38 -3.02
N MET A 391 -5.57 -15.69 -3.15
CA MET A 391 -6.59 -15.40 -2.15
C MET A 391 -7.30 -16.68 -1.72
N ASN A 392 -7.70 -16.76 -0.46
CA ASN A 392 -8.71 -17.74 -0.07
C ASN A 392 -10.07 -17.37 -0.68
N VAL A 393 -11.00 -18.33 -0.68
CA VAL A 393 -12.33 -18.18 -1.28
C VAL A 393 -13.08 -16.94 -0.77
N ASN A 394 -12.99 -16.62 0.53
CA ASN A 394 -13.70 -15.48 1.11
C ASN A 394 -13.10 -14.14 0.68
N GLN A 395 -11.77 -14.04 0.65
CA GLN A 395 -11.06 -12.88 0.10
C GLN A 395 -11.43 -12.68 -1.38
N PHE A 396 -11.44 -13.78 -2.16
CA PHE A 396 -11.77 -13.75 -3.58
C PHE A 396 -13.23 -13.34 -3.84
N ARG A 397 -14.18 -13.83 -3.04
CA ARG A 397 -15.59 -13.44 -3.08
C ARG A 397 -15.74 -11.93 -2.84
N ASN A 398 -15.05 -11.39 -1.83
CA ASN A 398 -15.03 -9.96 -1.55
C ASN A 398 -14.41 -9.17 -2.70
N TYR A 399 -13.31 -9.65 -3.29
CA TYR A 399 -12.63 -9.01 -4.41
C TYR A 399 -13.56 -8.88 -5.63
N ILE A 400 -14.24 -9.96 -6.03
CA ILE A 400 -15.18 -9.96 -7.17
C ILE A 400 -16.39 -9.05 -6.92
N GLN A 401 -16.90 -9.01 -5.69
CA GLN A 401 -18.06 -8.19 -5.34
C GLN A 401 -17.72 -6.70 -5.22
N GLN A 402 -16.46 -6.37 -4.93
CA GLN A 402 -15.94 -5.01 -4.91
C GLN A 402 -15.51 -4.63 -6.33
N ALA A 403 -16.48 -4.30 -7.20
CA ALA A 403 -16.18 -3.57 -8.43
C ALA A 403 -15.47 -2.25 -8.07
N PRO A 404 -14.45 -1.81 -8.82
CA PRO A 404 -13.85 -0.49 -8.62
C PRO A 404 -14.98 0.55 -8.71
N CYS A 405 -15.11 1.35 -7.65
CA CYS A 405 -16.21 2.30 -7.51
C CYS A 405 -16.05 3.44 -8.53
N ASP A 406 -16.52 3.24 -9.75
CA ASP A 406 -16.85 4.31 -10.67
C ASP A 406 -18.39 4.41 -10.79
N SER A 407 -18.91 5.57 -10.37
CA SER A 407 -20.26 6.08 -10.65
C SER A 407 -21.42 5.70 -9.72
N GLN A 408 -21.78 6.68 -8.89
CA GLN A 408 -23.13 7.02 -8.39
C GLN A 408 -23.76 6.18 -7.27
N GLY A 409 -23.99 6.88 -6.14
CA GLY A 409 -25.21 6.75 -5.33
C GLY A 409 -25.50 5.37 -4.77
N GLY A 410 -25.10 5.13 -3.51
CA GLY A 410 -25.54 3.97 -2.76
C GLY A 410 -27.08 3.85 -2.75
N GLN A 411 -27.57 2.79 -3.40
CA GLN A 411 -28.76 2.10 -2.94
C GLN A 411 -28.41 0.63 -2.78
N ASN A 412 -28.44 0.19 -1.52
CA ASN A 412 -28.39 -1.22 -1.13
C ASN A 412 -29.54 -1.96 -1.84
N LEU A 413 -29.23 -2.77 -2.85
CA LEU A 413 -30.13 -3.82 -3.32
C LEU A 413 -29.97 -5.06 -2.43
N SER A 414 -30.54 -4.97 -1.23
CA SER A 414 -30.83 -6.16 -0.43
C SER A 414 -31.87 -7.00 -1.18
N ARG A 415 -31.47 -8.19 -1.63
CA ARG A 415 -32.38 -9.24 -2.12
C ARG A 415 -33.43 -9.55 -1.05
N THR A 416 -34.68 -9.13 -1.27
CA THR A 416 -35.82 -9.57 -0.47
C THR A 416 -36.30 -10.94 -0.93
N ARG A 417 -36.44 -11.83 0.07
CA ARG A 417 -37.07 -13.14 -0.01
C ARG A 417 -38.53 -13.04 -0.48
N GLU A 418 -38.96 -14.12 -1.14
CA GLU A 418 -40.31 -14.43 -1.58
C GLU A 418 -41.40 -14.12 -0.52
N GLY A 419 -42.48 -13.51 -0.99
CA GLY A 419 -43.72 -13.33 -0.25
C GLY A 419 -44.87 -13.11 -1.23
N THR A 420 -45.64 -14.17 -1.48
CA THR A 420 -46.91 -14.16 -2.21
C THR A 420 -47.95 -13.26 -1.52
N ASN A 421 -48.64 -12.41 -2.29
CA ASN A 421 -50.10 -12.28 -2.17
C ASN A 421 -50.74 -11.60 -3.40
N PRO A 422 -52.01 -11.94 -3.70
CA PRO A 422 -52.76 -11.48 -4.87
C PRO A 422 -53.59 -10.23 -4.54
N ASP A 423 -53.68 -9.29 -5.47
CA ASP A 423 -54.93 -8.63 -5.86
C ASP A 423 -54.65 -7.56 -6.92
N GLY A 424 -55.53 -7.51 -7.92
CA GLY A 424 -55.39 -6.66 -9.09
C GLY A 424 -55.77 -5.21 -8.85
N THR A 425 -55.25 -4.33 -9.70
CA THR A 425 -56.03 -3.47 -10.61
C THR A 425 -55.05 -2.64 -11.45
N GLY A 426 -55.37 -2.50 -12.73
CA GLY A 426 -54.40 -2.14 -13.77
C GLY A 426 -53.98 -0.68 -13.84
N CYS A 427 -53.00 -0.43 -14.70
CA CYS A 427 -53.08 0.53 -15.80
C CYS A 427 -51.90 0.28 -16.76
N THR A 428 -52.24 0.26 -18.04
CA THR A 428 -51.37 0.14 -19.20
C THR A 428 -50.57 1.42 -19.41
N ASP A 429 -49.25 1.33 -19.60
CA ASP A 429 -48.52 2.22 -20.50
C ASP A 429 -47.21 1.56 -20.94
N GLY A 430 -46.91 1.72 -22.23
CA GLY A 430 -45.91 0.93 -22.97
C GLY A 430 -44.49 1.08 -22.44
N VAL A 431 -43.95 -0.01 -21.93
CA VAL A 431 -42.51 -0.22 -21.80
C VAL A 431 -42.04 -0.75 -23.15
N THR A 432 -41.22 0.03 -23.84
CA THR A 432 -40.35 -0.52 -24.88
C THR A 432 -39.35 -1.42 -24.17
N ASP A 433 -39.33 -2.71 -24.51
CA ASP A 433 -38.28 -3.65 -24.13
C ASP A 433 -36.95 -3.13 -24.70
N SER A 434 -36.32 -2.21 -23.98
CA SER A 434 -34.87 -2.05 -24.05
C SER A 434 -34.30 -3.24 -23.29
N VAL A 435 -33.97 -4.28 -24.03
CA VAL A 435 -33.11 -5.36 -23.55
C VAL A 435 -31.88 -4.67 -22.97
N ALA A 436 -31.74 -4.63 -21.65
CA ALA A 436 -30.53 -4.13 -21.02
C ALA A 436 -29.38 -4.96 -21.60
N GLU A 437 -28.47 -4.33 -22.34
CA GLU A 437 -27.26 -4.99 -22.81
C GLU A 437 -26.52 -5.50 -21.57
N GLU A 438 -26.59 -6.81 -21.34
CA GLU A 438 -25.91 -7.43 -20.21
C GLU A 438 -24.40 -7.27 -20.44
N ASP A 439 -23.71 -6.64 -19.47
CA ASP A 439 -22.28 -6.41 -19.55
C ASP A 439 -21.51 -7.74 -19.71
N GLU A 440 -20.87 -7.93 -20.87
CA GLU A 440 -20.15 -9.16 -21.22
C GLU A 440 -18.90 -9.40 -20.37
N ASN A 441 -18.42 -8.39 -19.64
CA ASN A 441 -17.24 -8.48 -18.78
C ASN A 441 -17.59 -8.43 -17.28
N ALA A 442 -18.88 -8.32 -16.93
CA ALA A 442 -19.30 -8.34 -15.54
C ALA A 442 -18.90 -9.65 -14.85
N ALA A 443 -18.39 -9.53 -13.62
CA ALA A 443 -18.04 -10.68 -12.83
C ALA A 443 -19.29 -11.48 -12.42
N LEU A 444 -19.23 -12.80 -12.53
CA LEU A 444 -20.33 -13.72 -12.30
C LEU A 444 -19.87 -14.89 -11.44
N ILE A 445 -20.57 -15.13 -10.33
CA ILE A 445 -20.45 -16.36 -9.52
C ILE A 445 -21.69 -17.20 -9.80
N SER A 446 -21.49 -18.36 -10.43
CA SER A 446 -22.58 -19.23 -10.89
C SER A 446 -22.84 -20.43 -9.96
N VAL A 447 -21.78 -20.95 -9.33
CA VAL A 447 -21.84 -21.98 -8.28
C VAL A 447 -21.01 -21.50 -7.12
N ASP A 448 -21.57 -21.58 -5.92
CA ASP A 448 -20.88 -21.27 -4.68
C ASP A 448 -21.52 -22.06 -3.53
N VAL A 449 -20.94 -23.24 -3.25
CA VAL A 449 -21.34 -24.11 -2.14
C VAL A 449 -20.19 -24.26 -1.13
N MET A 450 -19.24 -23.33 -1.16
CA MET A 450 -18.04 -23.37 -0.30
C MET A 450 -18.38 -23.29 1.19
N ASP A 451 -19.50 -22.64 1.54
CA ASP A 451 -19.96 -22.52 2.92
C ASP A 451 -20.50 -23.85 3.49
N THR A 452 -20.64 -24.90 2.66
CA THR A 452 -20.96 -26.26 3.13
C THR A 452 -19.76 -26.98 3.75
N LEU A 453 -18.55 -26.46 3.54
CA LEU A 453 -17.30 -26.99 4.09
C LEU A 453 -17.01 -26.36 5.45
N ASP A 454 -16.22 -27.05 6.28
CA ASP A 454 -15.67 -26.42 7.47
C ASP A 454 -14.66 -25.32 7.11
N THR A 455 -14.55 -24.31 7.97
CA THR A 455 -13.70 -23.13 7.74
C THR A 455 -12.24 -23.49 7.48
N ARG A 456 -11.70 -24.53 8.13
CA ARG A 456 -10.31 -24.95 7.95
C ARG A 456 -10.09 -25.50 6.54
N THR A 457 -11.01 -26.30 6.03
CA THR A 457 -10.97 -26.81 4.65
C THR A 457 -11.17 -25.68 3.65
N GLN A 458 -12.09 -24.75 3.90
CA GLN A 458 -12.32 -23.60 3.03
C GLN A 458 -11.06 -22.75 2.85
N HIS A 459 -10.28 -22.51 3.92
CA HIS A 459 -9.04 -21.74 3.87
C HIS A 459 -7.87 -22.45 3.18
N ARG A 460 -7.97 -23.75 2.91
CA ARG A 460 -6.94 -24.50 2.17
C ARG A 460 -7.07 -24.37 0.65
N PHE A 461 -8.20 -23.85 0.15
CA PHE A 461 -8.32 -23.46 -1.25
C PHE A 461 -7.71 -22.07 -1.47
N LEU A 462 -6.69 -22.02 -2.32
CA LEU A 462 -5.98 -20.80 -2.68
C LEU A 462 -6.20 -20.52 -4.18
N LEU A 463 -6.77 -19.37 -4.48
CA LEU A 463 -7.21 -18.96 -5.81
C LEU A 463 -6.32 -17.84 -6.32
N ASP A 464 -5.58 -18.11 -7.39
CA ASP A 464 -4.79 -17.09 -8.08
C ASP A 464 -5.70 -16.18 -8.91
N LEU A 465 -5.57 -14.87 -8.70
CA LEU A 465 -6.24 -13.86 -9.51
C LEU A 465 -5.77 -13.97 -10.98
N LEU A 466 -4.46 -13.80 -11.19
CA LEU A 466 -3.75 -14.18 -12.40
C LEU A 466 -2.69 -15.24 -12.07
N PRO A 467 -2.80 -16.46 -12.61
CA PRO A 467 -1.92 -17.56 -12.27
C PRO A 467 -0.66 -17.48 -13.12
N THR A 468 0.51 -17.68 -12.51
CA THR A 468 1.79 -17.58 -13.20
C THR A 468 2.56 -18.87 -13.04
N HIS A 469 3.28 -19.24 -14.10
CA HIS A 469 4.19 -20.37 -14.10
C HIS A 469 5.42 -20.01 -14.91
N TYR A 470 6.52 -20.66 -14.54
CA TYR A 470 7.85 -20.25 -14.94
C TYR A 470 8.47 -21.33 -15.82
N PHE A 471 9.15 -20.92 -16.88
CA PHE A 471 10.02 -21.84 -17.61
C PHE A 471 11.18 -22.26 -16.71
N SER A 472 11.47 -23.56 -16.68
CA SER A 472 12.54 -24.14 -15.85
C SER A 472 13.93 -23.56 -16.16
N ARG A 473 14.13 -23.11 -17.40
CA ARG A 473 15.33 -22.36 -17.83
C ARG A 473 14.98 -20.97 -18.37
N GLY A 474 13.83 -20.42 -18.00
CA GLY A 474 13.47 -19.04 -18.33
C GLY A 474 14.29 -18.04 -17.53
N ASP A 475 14.40 -16.82 -18.03
CA ASP A 475 15.27 -15.79 -17.45
C ASP A 475 14.94 -15.53 -15.98
N THR A 476 13.65 -15.50 -15.61
CA THR A 476 13.25 -15.29 -14.21
C THR A 476 13.74 -16.41 -13.30
N ALA A 477 13.51 -17.68 -13.65
CA ALA A 477 13.91 -18.81 -12.82
C ALA A 477 15.44 -18.90 -12.70
N VAL A 478 16.15 -18.74 -13.82
CA VAL A 478 17.63 -18.71 -13.84
C VAL A 478 18.15 -17.56 -12.98
N GLN A 479 17.62 -16.36 -13.19
CA GLN A 479 18.06 -15.19 -12.45
C GLN A 479 17.77 -15.32 -10.96
N LEU A 480 16.62 -15.85 -10.54
CA LEU A 480 16.29 -16.09 -9.13
C LEU A 480 17.29 -17.04 -8.47
N VAL A 481 17.74 -18.08 -9.17
CA VAL A 481 18.74 -19.02 -8.67
C VAL A 481 20.13 -18.38 -8.62
N GLU A 482 20.58 -17.75 -9.70
CA GLU A 482 21.89 -17.10 -9.79
C GLU A 482 22.04 -15.94 -8.80
N SER A 483 20.94 -15.23 -8.53
CA SER A 483 20.86 -14.13 -7.57
C SER A 483 20.73 -14.57 -6.11
N ASP A 484 20.60 -15.88 -5.86
CA ASP A 484 20.35 -16.46 -4.55
C ASP A 484 19.01 -16.00 -3.93
N MET A 485 18.11 -15.48 -4.77
CA MET A 485 16.79 -14.98 -4.38
C MET A 485 15.74 -16.09 -4.33
N ALA A 486 16.00 -17.24 -4.95
CA ALA A 486 15.11 -18.41 -4.89
C ALA A 486 15.00 -19.05 -3.49
N ARG A 487 15.82 -18.65 -2.50
CA ARG A 487 15.91 -19.29 -1.18
C ARG A 487 14.62 -19.34 -0.36
N TYR A 488 13.68 -18.43 -0.61
CA TYR A 488 12.44 -18.32 0.15
C TYR A 488 11.20 -18.55 -0.71
N VAL A 489 11.35 -19.15 -1.89
CA VAL A 489 10.24 -19.56 -2.74
C VAL A 489 10.49 -20.97 -3.23
N ASP A 490 9.52 -21.84 -2.97
CA ASP A 490 9.57 -23.23 -3.41
C ASP A 490 8.73 -23.39 -4.67
N PHE A 491 9.21 -24.23 -5.59
CA PHE A 491 8.54 -24.54 -6.83
C PHE A 491 8.23 -26.03 -6.92
N GLN A 492 7.03 -26.34 -7.38
CA GLN A 492 6.64 -27.68 -7.79
C GLN A 492 6.68 -27.81 -9.31
N ARG A 493 7.20 -28.95 -9.78
CA ARG A 493 7.28 -29.24 -11.20
C ARG A 493 5.89 -29.56 -11.76
N CYS A 494 5.60 -29.10 -12.98
CA CYS A 494 4.37 -29.48 -13.68
C CYS A 494 4.40 -30.98 -14.04
N ASP A 495 3.32 -31.71 -13.78
CA ASP A 495 3.26 -33.15 -14.05
C ASP A 495 3.04 -33.44 -15.53
N SER A 496 2.16 -32.68 -16.18
CA SER A 496 1.81 -32.87 -17.59
C SER A 496 1.54 -31.58 -18.34
N PHE A 497 2.00 -31.53 -19.58
CA PHE A 497 1.70 -30.46 -20.55
C PHE A 497 1.03 -31.05 -21.79
N ALA A 498 -0.18 -30.59 -22.11
CA ALA A 498 -1.00 -31.18 -23.17
C ALA A 498 -1.77 -30.14 -24.01
N PHE A 499 -2.23 -30.55 -25.19
CA PHE A 499 -3.19 -29.80 -25.99
C PHE A 499 -4.59 -30.38 -25.84
N LEU A 500 -5.59 -29.51 -25.77
CA LEU A 500 -6.99 -29.86 -25.92
C LEU A 500 -7.45 -29.35 -27.29
N LEU A 501 -7.63 -30.29 -28.22
CA LEU A 501 -8.06 -29.99 -29.57
C LEU A 501 -9.53 -30.37 -29.74
N ARG A 502 -10.31 -29.53 -30.42
CA ARG A 502 -11.72 -29.80 -30.70
C ARG A 502 -11.83 -31.04 -31.62
N SER A 503 -12.77 -31.94 -31.32
CA SER A 503 -13.07 -33.08 -32.19
C SER A 503 -13.77 -32.63 -33.48
N ASP A 504 -13.45 -33.26 -34.62
CA ASP A 504 -14.08 -32.94 -35.90
C ASP A 504 -15.58 -33.31 -35.88
N GLU A 505 -16.46 -32.41 -36.34
CA GLU A 505 -17.93 -32.59 -36.38
C GLU A 505 -18.43 -33.79 -37.23
N THR A 506 -17.51 -34.58 -37.81
CA THR A 506 -17.80 -35.72 -38.69
C THR A 506 -17.81 -37.07 -37.99
N THR A 507 -17.40 -37.16 -36.72
CA THR A 507 -17.54 -38.38 -35.93
C THR A 507 -18.90 -38.45 -35.22
N LYS A 508 -19.41 -39.68 -35.05
CA LYS A 508 -20.76 -39.95 -34.52
C LYS A 508 -20.95 -39.30 -33.14
N GLY A 509 -22.18 -38.91 -32.81
CA GLY A 509 -22.56 -38.07 -31.67
C GLY A 509 -22.29 -38.56 -30.24
N ASP A 510 -21.35 -39.50 -30.03
CA ASP A 510 -20.90 -40.00 -28.73
C ASP A 510 -19.44 -39.63 -28.40
N ASP A 511 -18.69 -38.96 -29.29
CA ASP A 511 -17.31 -38.53 -29.03
C ASP A 511 -17.25 -37.23 -28.18
N PRO A 512 -16.24 -37.09 -27.29
CA PRO A 512 -16.05 -35.88 -26.49
C PRO A 512 -15.81 -34.64 -27.37
N PRO A 513 -16.22 -33.44 -26.91
CA PRO A 513 -16.01 -32.19 -27.65
C PRO A 513 -14.52 -31.83 -27.81
N PHE A 514 -13.67 -32.31 -26.90
CA PHE A 514 -12.22 -32.08 -26.92
C PHE A 514 -11.45 -33.37 -26.70
N ARG A 515 -10.38 -33.55 -27.48
CA ARG A 515 -9.42 -34.64 -27.35
C ARG A 515 -8.13 -34.13 -26.71
N LEU A 516 -7.72 -34.80 -25.64
CA LEU A 516 -6.41 -34.60 -25.03
C LEU A 516 -5.31 -35.19 -25.92
N GLN A 517 -4.31 -34.37 -26.26
CA GLN A 517 -3.18 -34.75 -27.10
C GLN A 517 -1.85 -34.41 -26.43
N SER A 518 -0.94 -35.38 -26.39
CA SER A 518 0.42 -35.15 -25.88
C SER A 518 1.18 -34.21 -26.79
N VAL A 519 1.89 -33.26 -26.18
CA VAL A 519 2.85 -32.41 -26.88
C VAL A 519 4.16 -33.21 -27.07
N PRO A 520 4.61 -33.46 -28.31
CA PRO A 520 5.84 -34.23 -28.53
C PRO A 520 7.08 -33.36 -28.30
N LEU A 521 7.55 -33.32 -27.05
CA LEU A 521 8.65 -32.45 -26.61
C LEU A 521 10.03 -33.14 -26.70
N THR A 522 10.07 -34.47 -26.67
CA THR A 522 11.30 -35.24 -26.81
C THR A 522 11.41 -35.91 -28.18
N ARG A 523 12.65 -36.26 -28.58
CA ARG A 523 12.88 -37.07 -29.79
C ARG A 523 12.06 -38.36 -29.75
N ALA A 524 12.04 -39.04 -28.60
CA ALA A 524 11.27 -40.28 -28.41
C ALA A 524 9.77 -40.06 -28.62
N GLN A 525 9.21 -39.00 -28.05
CA GLN A 525 7.79 -38.63 -28.22
C GLN A 525 7.45 -38.23 -29.65
N VAL A 526 8.34 -37.50 -30.35
CA VAL A 526 8.17 -37.20 -31.79
C VAL A 526 8.14 -38.50 -32.60
N PHE A 527 8.97 -39.49 -32.27
CA PHE A 527 8.96 -40.78 -32.97
C PHE A 527 7.73 -41.64 -32.64
N SER A 528 7.21 -41.59 -31.41
CA SER A 528 6.00 -42.33 -31.02
C SER A 528 4.70 -41.65 -31.45
N ALA A 529 4.71 -40.35 -31.77
CA ALA A 529 3.51 -39.61 -32.17
C ALA A 529 2.84 -40.20 -33.42
N GLU A 530 1.60 -40.67 -33.29
CA GLU A 530 0.83 -41.25 -34.40
C GLU A 530 0.23 -40.19 -35.33
N HIS A 531 0.00 -38.98 -34.80
CA HIS A 531 -0.60 -37.86 -35.52
C HIS A 531 0.38 -37.10 -36.44
N VAL A 532 1.66 -37.51 -36.50
CA VAL A 532 2.68 -36.93 -37.39
C VAL A 532 3.20 -37.99 -38.35
N GLY A 533 3.09 -37.78 -39.66
CA GLY A 533 3.61 -38.71 -40.66
C GLY A 533 5.15 -38.85 -40.63
N LEU A 534 5.70 -39.99 -41.06
CA LEU A 534 7.15 -40.26 -41.02
C LEU A 534 8.01 -39.19 -41.73
N MET A 535 7.55 -38.66 -42.87
CA MET A 535 8.27 -37.58 -43.57
C MET A 535 8.21 -36.26 -42.79
N GLN A 536 7.08 -35.97 -42.15
CA GLN A 536 6.92 -34.78 -41.33
C GLN A 536 7.77 -34.85 -40.07
N LYS A 537 7.89 -36.03 -39.43
CA LYS A 537 8.82 -36.25 -38.31
C LYS A 537 10.26 -35.86 -38.69
N ARG A 538 10.71 -36.20 -39.90
CA ARG A 538 12.06 -35.82 -40.39
C ARG A 538 12.20 -34.31 -40.59
N ARG A 539 11.18 -33.66 -41.16
CA ARG A 539 11.15 -32.19 -41.38
C ARG A 539 11.08 -31.42 -40.07
N LEU A 540 10.26 -31.88 -39.13
CA LEU A 540 10.14 -31.35 -37.77
C LEU A 540 11.47 -31.43 -37.04
N MET A 541 12.14 -32.59 -37.10
CA MET A 541 13.46 -32.74 -36.48
C MET A 541 14.53 -31.86 -37.13
N LYS A 542 14.37 -31.45 -38.40
CA LYS A 542 15.24 -30.44 -39.01
C LYS A 542 14.99 -29.05 -38.40
N PHE A 543 13.73 -28.64 -38.27
CA PHE A 543 13.37 -27.39 -37.60
C PHE A 543 13.85 -27.36 -36.14
N VAL A 544 13.57 -28.42 -35.36
CA VAL A 544 14.04 -28.54 -33.97
C VAL A 544 15.56 -28.48 -33.88
N LYS A 545 16.28 -29.01 -34.87
CA LYS A 545 17.73 -28.88 -34.94
C LYS A 545 18.15 -27.44 -35.14
N ASP A 546 17.55 -26.74 -36.09
CA ASP A 546 17.88 -25.35 -36.39
C ASP A 546 17.51 -24.40 -35.23
N VAL A 547 16.56 -24.77 -34.36
CA VAL A 547 16.13 -23.98 -33.19
C VAL A 547 16.86 -24.34 -31.88
N ALA A 548 17.17 -25.62 -31.64
CA ALA A 548 17.57 -26.10 -30.30
C ALA A 548 18.73 -27.12 -30.25
N ALA A 549 19.10 -27.80 -31.36
CA ALA A 549 20.13 -28.85 -31.29
C ALA A 549 21.55 -28.35 -30.98
N PRO A 550 22.00 -27.19 -31.45
CA PRO A 550 23.33 -26.69 -31.14
C PRO A 550 23.57 -26.45 -29.64
N LEU A 551 22.52 -26.15 -28.86
CA LEU A 551 22.59 -25.95 -27.40
C LEU A 551 22.46 -27.26 -26.61
N ALA A 552 21.61 -28.19 -27.06
CA ALA A 552 21.45 -29.51 -26.43
C ALA A 552 22.69 -30.41 -26.60
N GLU A 553 23.34 -30.38 -27.76
CA GLU A 553 24.62 -31.07 -27.99
C GLU A 553 25.77 -30.42 -27.18
N HIS A 554 25.70 -29.11 -26.91
CA HIS A 554 26.67 -28.38 -26.08
C HIS A 554 26.50 -28.62 -24.57
N LEU A 555 25.27 -28.69 -24.06
CA LEU A 555 24.99 -29.04 -22.65
C LEU A 555 25.51 -30.44 -22.30
N HIS A 556 25.51 -31.36 -23.27
CA HIS A 556 26.17 -32.67 -23.11
C HIS A 556 27.71 -32.57 -23.15
N ALA A 557 28.28 -31.62 -23.88
CA ALA A 557 29.72 -31.36 -23.95
C ALA A 557 30.26 -30.57 -22.74
N HIS A 558 29.45 -29.73 -22.09
CA HIS A 558 29.87 -28.89 -20.95
C HIS A 558 30.22 -29.70 -19.68
N ASN A 559 29.69 -30.92 -19.55
CA ASN A 559 30.14 -31.89 -18.54
C ASN A 559 31.56 -32.44 -18.81
N ALA A 560 32.16 -32.11 -19.96
CA ALA A 560 33.53 -32.44 -20.35
C ALA A 560 34.37 -31.15 -20.44
N ASN A 561 34.89 -30.70 -19.31
CA ASN A 561 35.88 -29.61 -19.14
C ASN A 561 36.66 -29.19 -20.40
N THR A 562 36.40 -27.98 -20.91
CA THR A 562 37.43 -27.14 -21.55
C THR A 562 37.07 -25.67 -21.32
N GLY A 563 38.05 -24.89 -20.85
CA GLY A 563 37.91 -23.48 -20.54
C GLY A 563 38.03 -22.55 -21.75
N GLU A 564 37.65 -21.30 -21.47
CA GLU A 564 37.82 -20.05 -22.22
C GLU A 564 37.11 -19.98 -23.60
N ASP A 565 36.17 -19.01 -23.67
CA ASP A 565 35.11 -18.75 -24.66
C ASP A 565 33.89 -19.68 -24.57
N ASP A 566 32.75 -19.14 -24.09
CA ASP A 566 31.46 -19.84 -23.96
C ASP A 566 30.86 -20.11 -25.34
N PRO A 567 31.03 -21.31 -25.93
CA PRO A 567 30.64 -21.56 -27.31
C PRO A 567 29.12 -21.70 -27.44
N ALA A 568 28.39 -21.86 -26.32
CA ALA A 568 26.93 -21.87 -26.30
C ALA A 568 26.35 -20.49 -26.64
N ARG A 569 26.98 -19.40 -26.17
CA ARG A 569 26.56 -18.02 -26.49
C ARG A 569 26.78 -17.67 -27.96
N THR A 570 27.90 -18.07 -28.55
CA THR A 570 28.19 -17.86 -29.98
C THR A 570 27.16 -18.58 -30.85
N VAL A 571 26.82 -19.81 -30.48
CA VAL A 571 25.83 -20.64 -31.17
C VAL A 571 24.41 -20.08 -31.04
N GLU A 572 24.02 -19.59 -29.86
CA GLU A 572 22.73 -18.92 -29.66
C GLU A 572 22.62 -17.66 -30.54
N GLN A 573 23.69 -16.87 -30.64
CA GLN A 573 23.75 -15.71 -31.52
C GLN A 573 23.62 -16.06 -33.01
N GLU A 574 24.24 -17.16 -33.46
CA GLU A 574 24.12 -17.65 -34.83
C GLU A 574 22.69 -18.10 -35.17
N ILE A 575 22.00 -18.77 -34.24
CA ILE A 575 20.59 -19.17 -34.39
C ILE A 575 19.69 -17.95 -34.46
N SER A 576 19.84 -17.00 -33.53
CA SER A 576 19.07 -15.76 -33.53
C SER A 576 19.28 -14.97 -34.83
N GLN A 577 20.51 -14.92 -35.36
CA GLN A 577 20.80 -14.29 -36.65
C GLN A 577 20.12 -15.00 -37.83
N LEU A 578 20.06 -16.34 -37.84
CA LEU A 578 19.39 -17.10 -38.91
C LEU A 578 17.92 -16.71 -39.05
N PHE A 579 17.19 -16.64 -37.93
CA PHE A 579 15.77 -16.30 -37.95
C PHE A 579 15.55 -14.79 -38.12
N LEU A 580 16.46 -13.94 -37.62
CA LEU A 580 16.44 -12.50 -37.90
C LEU A 580 16.55 -12.20 -39.39
N GLN A 581 17.47 -12.88 -40.10
CA GLN A 581 17.59 -12.76 -41.55
C GLN A 581 16.32 -13.19 -42.29
N GLU A 582 15.66 -14.27 -41.85
CA GLU A 582 14.38 -14.69 -42.42
C GLU A 582 13.28 -13.64 -42.17
N ALA A 583 13.25 -13.03 -40.98
CA ALA A 583 12.28 -11.98 -40.64
C ALA A 583 12.48 -10.74 -41.48
N ASP A 584 13.73 -10.33 -41.71
CA ASP A 584 14.08 -9.17 -42.54
C ASP A 584 13.73 -9.39 -44.02
N LEU A 585 13.95 -10.61 -44.53
CA LEU A 585 13.61 -10.98 -45.90
C LEU A 585 12.08 -11.12 -46.11
N HIS A 586 11.35 -11.49 -45.06
CA HIS A 586 9.94 -11.81 -45.10
C HIS A 586 9.15 -11.14 -43.94
N PRO A 587 9.04 -9.80 -43.90
CA PRO A 587 8.54 -9.06 -42.74
C PRO A 587 7.05 -9.26 -42.43
N ASN A 588 6.28 -9.82 -43.37
CA ASN A 588 4.85 -10.08 -43.20
C ASN A 588 4.53 -11.58 -43.05
N GLU A 589 5.54 -12.46 -43.04
CA GLU A 589 5.32 -13.89 -42.86
C GLU A 589 5.13 -14.24 -41.38
N THR A 590 4.15 -15.11 -41.10
CA THR A 590 3.97 -15.70 -39.79
C THR A 590 4.94 -16.87 -39.57
N LEU A 591 5.06 -17.35 -38.33
CA LEU A 591 5.79 -18.59 -38.05
C LEU A 591 5.25 -19.76 -38.88
N GLY A 592 3.92 -19.87 -39.07
CA GLY A 592 3.32 -20.91 -39.89
C GLY A 592 3.76 -20.85 -41.36
N ASP A 593 3.83 -19.64 -41.92
CA ASP A 593 4.29 -19.42 -43.30
C ASP A 593 5.75 -19.83 -43.48
N LEU A 594 6.61 -19.48 -42.53
CA LEU A 594 8.02 -19.89 -42.52
C LEU A 594 8.16 -21.41 -42.42
N LEU A 595 7.41 -22.06 -41.54
CA LEU A 595 7.43 -23.52 -41.36
C LEU A 595 6.98 -24.26 -42.62
N TYR A 596 5.96 -23.72 -43.31
CA TYR A 596 5.52 -24.24 -44.59
C TYR A 596 6.56 -24.01 -45.69
N ARG A 597 7.04 -22.77 -45.87
CA ARG A 597 7.95 -22.37 -46.95
C ARG A 597 9.34 -23.00 -46.83
N LYS A 598 9.98 -22.89 -45.66
CA LYS A 598 11.39 -23.28 -45.44
C LYS A 598 11.54 -24.76 -45.10
N TYR A 599 10.59 -25.33 -44.34
CA TYR A 599 10.68 -26.71 -43.84
C TYR A 599 9.70 -27.67 -44.50
N ALA A 600 8.76 -27.18 -45.32
CA ALA A 600 7.72 -27.98 -45.98
C ALA A 600 6.88 -28.81 -44.99
N LEU A 601 6.61 -28.26 -43.80
CA LEU A 601 5.74 -28.89 -42.82
C LEU A 601 4.28 -28.83 -43.27
N ASP A 602 3.49 -29.85 -42.94
CA ASP A 602 2.05 -29.83 -43.19
C ASP A 602 1.30 -29.10 -42.07
N ARG A 603 0.01 -28.81 -42.34
CA ARG A 603 -0.85 -28.04 -41.44
C ARG A 603 -0.90 -28.64 -40.04
N GLY A 604 -1.09 -29.96 -39.91
CA GLY A 604 -1.16 -30.62 -38.59
C GLY A 604 0.13 -30.49 -37.79
N THR A 605 1.30 -30.57 -38.44
CA THR A 605 2.60 -30.37 -37.75
C THR A 605 2.87 -28.89 -37.46
N ILE A 606 2.45 -27.99 -38.35
CA ILE A 606 2.52 -26.54 -38.14
C ILE A 606 1.69 -26.14 -36.92
N ASP A 607 0.47 -26.65 -36.81
CA ASP A 607 -0.45 -26.33 -35.71
C ASP A 607 0.15 -26.69 -34.34
N ILE A 608 0.90 -27.78 -34.23
CA ILE A 608 1.64 -28.15 -33.00
C ILE A 608 2.65 -27.05 -32.63
N ILE A 609 3.44 -26.59 -33.59
CA ILE A 609 4.50 -25.59 -33.34
C ILE A 609 3.90 -24.21 -33.12
N THR A 610 2.87 -23.83 -33.87
CA THR A 610 2.23 -22.52 -33.72
C THR A 610 1.44 -22.43 -32.43
N LEU A 611 0.83 -23.52 -31.94
CA LEU A 611 0.24 -23.57 -30.60
C LEU A 611 1.31 -23.41 -29.51
N LEU A 612 2.49 -24.00 -29.67
CA LEU A 612 3.63 -23.72 -28.79
C LEU A 612 4.10 -22.26 -28.88
N GLY A 613 4.08 -21.66 -30.07
CA GLY A 613 4.38 -20.24 -30.27
C GLY A 613 3.29 -19.28 -29.76
N GLN A 614 2.09 -19.80 -29.44
CA GLN A 614 0.96 -19.04 -28.89
C GLN A 614 0.87 -19.14 -27.36
N VAL A 615 1.85 -19.79 -26.73
CA VAL A 615 1.98 -19.93 -25.28
C VAL A 615 1.95 -18.58 -24.52
N GLU A 616 2.29 -17.47 -25.17
CA GLU A 616 2.25 -16.13 -24.54
C GLU A 616 1.13 -15.22 -25.05
N GLY A 617 0.18 -15.70 -25.86
CA GLY A 617 -1.04 -14.95 -26.18
C GLY A 617 -0.89 -13.63 -26.99
N SER A 618 0.24 -13.39 -27.66
CA SER A 618 0.52 -12.11 -28.35
C SER A 618 -0.54 -11.68 -29.38
N ARG A 619 -0.95 -10.39 -29.34
CA ARG A 619 -1.86 -9.71 -30.29
C ARG A 619 -1.35 -9.66 -31.74
N LYS A 620 -0.04 -9.73 -31.95
CA LYS A 620 0.60 -9.84 -33.28
C LYS A 620 1.60 -10.98 -33.25
N PRO A 621 1.54 -11.95 -34.18
CA PRO A 621 2.51 -13.02 -34.26
C PRO A 621 3.84 -12.44 -34.74
N ASP A 622 4.71 -12.07 -33.81
CA ASP A 622 6.12 -11.84 -34.10
C ASP A 622 6.79 -13.20 -34.29
N MET A 623 7.25 -13.47 -35.51
CA MET A 623 7.88 -14.73 -35.87
C MET A 623 9.11 -15.01 -35.00
N LEU A 624 9.93 -14.00 -34.71
CA LEU A 624 11.15 -14.16 -33.91
C LEU A 624 10.81 -14.58 -32.49
N ARG A 625 9.86 -13.85 -31.89
CA ARG A 625 9.37 -14.15 -30.56
C ARG A 625 8.76 -15.55 -30.48
N ALA A 626 7.97 -15.96 -31.46
CA ALA A 626 7.39 -17.31 -31.49
C ALA A 626 8.47 -18.41 -31.61
N VAL A 627 9.53 -18.18 -32.38
CA VAL A 627 10.70 -19.08 -32.45
C VAL A 627 11.42 -19.14 -31.11
N ASP A 628 11.64 -18.00 -30.46
CA ASP A 628 12.27 -17.94 -29.14
C ASP A 628 11.46 -18.68 -28.07
N LEU A 629 10.13 -18.62 -28.12
CA LEU A 629 9.27 -19.39 -27.21
C LEU A 629 9.36 -20.89 -27.45
N VAL A 630 9.35 -21.32 -28.71
CA VAL A 630 9.57 -22.73 -29.04
C VAL A 630 10.95 -23.19 -28.55
N ARG A 631 11.98 -22.35 -28.70
CA ARG A 631 13.31 -22.61 -28.16
C ARG A 631 13.28 -22.74 -26.64
N GLN A 632 12.67 -21.79 -25.91
CA GLN A 632 12.58 -21.81 -24.44
C GLN A 632 11.82 -23.03 -23.91
N VAL A 633 10.72 -23.43 -24.58
CA VAL A 633 10.00 -24.67 -24.28
C VAL A 633 10.95 -25.86 -24.38
N LEU A 634 11.67 -26.00 -25.50
CA LEU A 634 12.55 -27.12 -25.76
C LEU A 634 13.77 -27.16 -24.84
N THR A 635 14.34 -26.01 -24.47
CA THR A 635 15.53 -25.93 -23.60
C THR A 635 15.19 -26.08 -22.12
N SER A 636 13.97 -25.74 -21.71
CA SER A 636 13.50 -25.91 -20.33
C SER A 636 13.18 -27.36 -19.98
N MET A 637 12.94 -28.21 -20.97
CA MET A 637 12.68 -29.63 -20.78
C MET A 637 13.83 -30.35 -20.08
N GLY A 638 13.50 -31.22 -19.12
CA GLY A 638 14.47 -32.06 -18.43
C GLY A 638 15.38 -31.34 -17.41
N ALA A 639 15.30 -30.01 -17.28
CA ALA A 639 16.17 -29.23 -16.39
C ALA A 639 16.12 -29.70 -14.92
N TYR A 640 14.95 -30.09 -14.44
CA TYR A 640 14.71 -30.63 -13.10
C TYR A 640 14.22 -32.08 -13.13
N GLY A 641 14.68 -32.87 -14.12
CA GLY A 641 14.46 -34.31 -14.14
C GLY A 641 13.07 -34.79 -14.59
N GLY A 642 12.29 -33.98 -15.32
CA GLY A 642 11.08 -34.51 -15.95
C GLY A 642 10.65 -33.87 -17.27
N LEU A 643 9.46 -34.28 -17.72
CA LEU A 643 9.00 -34.20 -19.12
C LEU A 643 8.18 -32.94 -19.45
N THR A 644 8.23 -31.92 -18.60
CA THR A 644 7.52 -30.65 -18.80
C THR A 644 8.50 -29.49 -18.61
N PRO A 645 8.28 -28.35 -19.28
CA PRO A 645 9.17 -27.20 -19.17
C PRO A 645 8.83 -26.28 -17.99
N PHE A 646 7.75 -26.53 -17.25
CA PHE A 646 7.15 -25.56 -16.34
C PHE A 646 7.34 -25.86 -14.85
N LEU A 647 7.46 -24.78 -14.08
CA LEU A 647 7.47 -24.75 -12.62
C LEU A 647 6.29 -23.91 -12.12
N PHE A 648 5.61 -24.40 -11.10
CA PHE A 648 4.56 -23.69 -10.37
C PHE A 648 5.08 -23.28 -8.99
N PRO A 649 4.92 -22.02 -8.56
CA PRO A 649 5.21 -21.65 -7.18
C PRO A 649 4.27 -22.42 -6.24
N LEU A 650 4.80 -22.99 -5.16
CA LEU A 650 3.97 -23.49 -4.07
C LEU A 650 3.16 -22.32 -3.49
N TYR A 651 1.94 -22.59 -3.02
CA TYR A 651 1.02 -21.59 -2.47
C TYR A 651 0.50 -20.52 -3.45
N GLY A 652 0.87 -20.57 -4.74
CA GLY A 652 0.30 -19.73 -5.79
C GLY A 652 1.18 -18.57 -6.25
N ALA A 653 0.66 -17.78 -7.19
CA ALA A 653 1.41 -16.78 -7.94
C ALA A 653 1.97 -15.62 -7.07
N ALA A 654 1.38 -15.36 -5.90
CA ALA A 654 1.78 -14.25 -5.04
C ALA A 654 3.13 -14.47 -4.33
N GLU A 655 3.65 -15.69 -4.28
CA GLU A 655 4.87 -15.99 -3.53
C GLU A 655 6.12 -15.32 -4.12
N VAL A 656 6.21 -15.19 -5.44
CA VAL A 656 7.35 -14.53 -6.09
C VAL A 656 7.42 -13.03 -5.77
N PRO A 657 6.38 -12.21 -5.96
CA PRO A 657 6.43 -10.79 -5.57
C PRO A 657 6.61 -10.62 -4.06
N GLN A 658 6.01 -11.47 -3.22
CA GLN A 658 6.23 -11.43 -1.76
C GLN A 658 7.68 -11.72 -1.37
N ASN A 659 8.29 -12.73 -2.00
CA ASN A 659 9.69 -13.05 -1.79
C ASN A 659 10.60 -11.86 -2.20
N MET A 660 10.29 -11.19 -3.31
CA MET A 660 11.03 -9.98 -3.71
C MET A 660 10.87 -8.84 -2.69
N CYS A 661 9.66 -8.62 -2.15
CA CYS A 661 9.46 -7.67 -1.05
C CYS A 661 10.31 -8.03 0.17
N ARG A 662 10.36 -9.31 0.55
CA ARG A 662 11.19 -9.81 1.66
C ARG A 662 12.67 -9.51 1.42
N ILE A 663 13.17 -9.77 0.22
CA ILE A 663 14.56 -9.49 -0.15
C ILE A 663 14.84 -8.00 -0.06
N ALA A 664 13.99 -7.15 -0.63
CA ALA A 664 14.14 -5.70 -0.54
C ALA A 664 14.17 -5.21 0.92
N ALA A 665 13.31 -5.77 1.79
CA ALA A 665 13.26 -5.43 3.21
C ALA A 665 14.54 -5.84 3.96
N VAL A 666 15.14 -6.99 3.62
CA VAL A 666 16.47 -7.38 4.14
C VAL A 666 17.54 -6.33 3.82
N PHE A 667 17.42 -5.67 2.66
CA PHE A 667 18.27 -4.55 2.26
C PHE A 667 17.68 -3.17 2.63
N ASN A 668 16.87 -3.12 3.70
CA ASN A 668 16.38 -1.90 4.34
C ASN A 668 15.40 -1.05 3.48
N ALA A 669 14.70 -1.67 2.54
CA ALA A 669 13.50 -1.07 1.95
C ALA A 669 12.34 -1.08 2.96
N LEU A 670 11.61 0.03 3.06
CA LEU A 670 10.42 0.13 3.91
C LEU A 670 9.16 -0.20 3.11
N PHE A 671 8.30 -1.03 3.67
CA PHE A 671 7.02 -1.42 3.07
C PHE A 671 5.84 -0.88 3.86
N ILE A 672 4.87 -0.24 3.18
CA ILE A 672 3.64 0.27 3.79
C ILE A 672 2.42 -0.17 2.98
N LEU A 673 1.72 -1.20 3.47
CA LEU A 673 0.41 -1.59 2.94
C LEU A 673 -0.70 -0.70 3.50
N ARG A 674 -1.85 -0.65 2.82
CA ARG A 674 -3.00 0.22 3.13
C ARG A 674 -2.69 1.72 3.09
N ARG A 675 -1.66 2.11 2.35
CA ARG A 675 -1.27 3.51 2.08
C ARG A 675 -0.71 3.60 0.68
N SER A 676 -1.04 4.66 -0.04
CA SER A 676 -0.64 4.84 -1.44
C SER A 676 -0.17 6.26 -1.72
N VAL A 677 0.44 6.50 -2.86
CA VAL A 677 0.72 7.85 -3.35
C VAL A 677 -0.59 8.50 -3.81
N SER A 678 -0.87 9.70 -3.31
CA SER A 678 -2.04 10.51 -3.67
C SER A 678 -1.75 11.44 -4.84
N CYS A 679 -0.63 12.19 -4.77
CA CYS A 679 -0.21 13.09 -5.84
C CYS A 679 1.29 13.41 -5.75
N ILE A 680 1.81 14.02 -6.80
CA ILE A 680 3.16 14.61 -6.83
C ILE A 680 3.01 16.14 -6.84
N PRO A 681 3.20 16.83 -5.71
CA PRO A 681 3.14 18.29 -5.65
C PRO A 681 4.16 18.96 -6.60
N ARG A 682 3.79 20.11 -7.18
CA ARG A 682 4.66 20.95 -8.00
C ARG A 682 5.09 22.20 -7.24
N GLY A 683 6.20 22.82 -7.63
CA GLY A 683 6.69 24.08 -7.04
C GLY A 683 7.15 23.93 -5.59
N THR A 684 7.65 22.75 -5.22
CA THR A 684 8.25 22.49 -3.91
C THR A 684 9.76 22.63 -3.98
N ASP A 685 10.37 23.24 -2.96
CA ASP A 685 11.84 23.44 -2.89
C ASP A 685 12.65 22.12 -2.95
N VAL A 686 12.00 20.99 -2.66
CA VAL A 686 12.59 19.65 -2.73
C VAL A 686 11.61 18.66 -3.37
N PRO A 687 12.10 17.66 -4.13
CA PRO A 687 11.27 16.57 -4.66
C PRO A 687 10.51 15.83 -3.55
N VAL A 688 9.18 15.86 -3.60
CA VAL A 688 8.29 15.19 -2.64
C VAL A 688 7.14 14.47 -3.33
N VAL A 689 6.61 13.46 -2.65
CA VAL A 689 5.36 12.78 -2.98
C VAL A 689 4.39 12.95 -1.81
N GLU A 690 3.12 13.21 -2.08
CA GLU A 690 2.09 13.24 -1.04
C GLU A 690 1.42 11.87 -0.96
N MET A 691 1.44 11.27 0.22
CA MET A 691 0.82 9.98 0.50
C MET A 691 -0.69 10.14 0.76
N SER A 692 -1.47 9.07 0.72
CA SER A 692 -2.92 9.07 0.94
C SER A 692 -3.34 9.52 2.34
N ASN A 693 -2.40 9.54 3.29
CA ASN A 693 -2.58 10.10 4.63
C ASN A 693 -2.15 11.58 4.71
N ARG A 694 -1.89 12.25 3.59
CA ARG A 694 -1.42 13.64 3.45
C ARG A 694 0.02 13.90 3.89
N GLN A 695 0.70 12.89 4.42
CA GLN A 695 2.10 13.03 4.73
C GLN A 695 2.90 13.22 3.44
N ARG A 696 3.79 14.20 3.42
CA ARG A 696 4.73 14.39 2.32
C ARG A 696 6.01 13.62 2.63
N VAL A 697 6.46 12.83 1.66
CA VAL A 697 7.68 12.04 1.74
C VAL A 697 8.65 12.57 0.69
N LYS A 698 9.88 12.87 1.10
CA LYS A 698 10.94 13.34 0.21
C LYS A 698 11.44 12.17 -0.63
N ALA A 699 11.41 12.32 -1.95
CA ALA A 699 11.81 11.28 -2.90
C ALA A 699 12.24 11.90 -4.23
N LYS A 700 13.38 11.46 -4.76
CA LYS A 700 13.94 11.97 -6.02
C LYS A 700 13.27 11.34 -7.24
N VAL A 701 12.96 10.04 -7.13
CA VAL A 701 12.35 9.25 -8.21
C VAL A 701 11.12 8.52 -7.65
N ILE A 702 10.07 8.45 -8.46
CA ILE A 702 8.88 7.64 -8.17
C ILE A 702 8.66 6.62 -9.28
N ILE A 703 8.46 5.36 -8.90
CA ILE A 703 8.03 4.28 -9.79
C ILE A 703 6.52 4.12 -9.64
N LEU A 704 5.80 4.26 -10.75
CA LEU A 704 4.33 4.19 -10.81
C LEU A 704 3.88 3.19 -11.88
N PRO A 705 2.77 2.47 -11.67
CA PRO A 705 2.02 1.85 -12.75
C PRO A 705 1.74 2.87 -13.86
N ARG A 706 2.03 2.51 -15.11
CA ARG A 706 1.93 3.41 -16.26
C ARG A 706 0.54 4.01 -16.45
N THR A 707 -0.49 3.28 -16.05
CA THR A 707 -1.90 3.69 -16.09
C THR A 707 -2.27 4.71 -15.01
N LEU A 708 -1.44 4.88 -13.97
CA LEU A 708 -1.67 5.85 -12.87
C LEU A 708 -0.95 7.17 -13.04
N VAL A 709 -0.01 7.29 -13.97
CA VAL A 709 0.82 8.50 -14.13
C VAL A 709 -0.04 9.75 -14.25
N ASN A 710 -1.08 9.71 -15.08
CA ASN A 710 -1.99 10.84 -15.26
C ASN A 710 -2.81 11.12 -13.99
N VAL A 711 -3.33 10.08 -13.32
CA VAL A 711 -4.13 10.21 -12.09
C VAL A 711 -3.34 10.91 -10.96
N VAL A 712 -2.08 10.54 -10.80
CA VAL A 712 -1.20 11.06 -9.74
C VAL A 712 -0.65 12.47 -10.07
N THR A 713 -0.51 12.81 -11.36
CA THR A 713 0.06 14.10 -11.80
C THR A 713 -0.96 15.20 -12.05
N SER A 714 -2.19 14.87 -12.46
CA SER A 714 -3.25 15.85 -12.73
C SER A 714 -4.02 16.26 -11.47
N GLY A 715 -4.00 15.45 -10.41
CA GLY A 715 -4.77 15.68 -9.17
C GLY A 715 -6.30 15.67 -9.36
N THR A 716 -6.78 15.40 -10.57
CA THR A 716 -8.20 15.31 -10.90
C THR A 716 -8.50 13.93 -11.49
N THR A 717 -9.45 13.21 -10.87
CA THR A 717 -10.18 12.09 -11.47
C THR A 717 -11.15 12.62 -12.54
N THR A 718 -10.66 13.45 -13.46
CA THR A 718 -11.37 13.76 -14.69
C THR A 718 -11.20 12.55 -15.58
N THR A 719 -12.34 11.95 -15.97
CA THR A 719 -12.48 10.90 -16.98
C THR A 719 -11.34 10.98 -17.98
N ALA A 720 -10.42 10.02 -17.89
CA ALA A 720 -9.28 9.95 -18.78
C ALA A 720 -9.79 10.10 -20.22
N ASP A 721 -9.22 11.03 -20.99
CA ASP A 721 -9.40 11.03 -22.42
C ASP A 721 -9.05 9.62 -22.91
N ASN A 722 -10.05 8.91 -23.46
CA ASN A 722 -9.95 7.54 -23.94
C ASN A 722 -8.98 7.37 -25.14
N SER A 723 -8.21 8.40 -25.48
CA SER A 723 -7.29 8.46 -26.62
C SER A 723 -6.01 7.65 -26.41
N ASP A 724 -5.63 7.30 -25.17
CA ASP A 724 -4.46 6.46 -24.86
C ASP A 724 -4.82 4.99 -24.52
N SER A 725 -5.94 4.50 -25.07
CA SER A 725 -6.46 3.13 -24.89
C SER A 725 -5.71 2.02 -25.65
N THR A 726 -4.61 2.34 -26.33
CA THR A 726 -4.02 1.41 -27.32
C THR A 726 -3.10 0.33 -26.74
N GLY A 727 -2.84 0.30 -25.43
CA GLY A 727 -1.85 -0.63 -24.84
C GLY A 727 -2.17 -1.27 -23.47
N ALA A 728 -3.36 -1.07 -22.89
CA ALA A 728 -3.72 -1.70 -21.61
C ALA A 728 -4.06 -3.19 -21.79
N VAL A 729 -3.53 -4.03 -20.90
CA VAL A 729 -3.74 -5.49 -20.94
C VAL A 729 -4.98 -5.86 -20.12
N CYS A 730 -5.80 -6.77 -20.67
CA CYS A 730 -6.98 -7.28 -19.98
C CYS A 730 -7.16 -8.77 -20.28
N PHE A 731 -7.37 -9.57 -19.23
CA PHE A 731 -7.58 -11.02 -19.33
C PHE A 731 -8.98 -11.41 -18.87
N SER A 732 -9.62 -12.27 -19.65
CA SER A 732 -10.82 -12.99 -19.25
C SER A 732 -10.46 -14.22 -18.44
N ARG A 733 -11.14 -14.42 -17.31
CA ARG A 733 -10.83 -15.46 -16.33
C ARG A 733 -12.06 -16.28 -15.96
N VAL A 734 -11.83 -17.58 -15.78
CA VAL A 734 -12.74 -18.49 -15.10
C VAL A 734 -11.96 -19.28 -14.05
N ILE A 735 -12.52 -19.40 -12.85
CA ILE A 735 -12.01 -20.25 -11.78
C ILE A 735 -13.07 -21.27 -11.40
N LEU A 736 -12.63 -22.52 -11.30
CA LEU A 736 -13.43 -23.68 -10.92
C LEU A 736 -12.75 -24.39 -9.76
N VAL A 737 -13.51 -24.69 -8.70
CA VAL A 737 -13.08 -25.57 -7.62
C VAL A 737 -13.99 -26.78 -7.61
N ALA A 738 -13.40 -27.97 -7.60
CA ALA A 738 -14.15 -29.22 -7.70
C ALA A 738 -13.59 -30.30 -6.79
N ARG A 739 -14.48 -31.22 -6.41
CA ARG A 739 -14.17 -32.43 -5.64
C ARG A 739 -13.43 -33.51 -6.43
N LYS A 740 -13.44 -33.40 -7.76
CA LYS A 740 -12.80 -34.32 -8.69
C LYS A 740 -11.98 -33.51 -9.69
N PRO A 741 -10.81 -34.02 -10.14
CA PRO A 741 -10.00 -33.32 -11.13
C PRO A 741 -10.68 -33.22 -12.48
N LEU A 742 -10.46 -32.09 -13.18
CA LEU A 742 -10.88 -31.92 -14.57
C LEU A 742 -10.11 -32.87 -15.50
N ILE A 743 -8.82 -33.08 -15.22
CA ILE A 743 -7.93 -33.98 -15.96
C ILE A 743 -7.34 -34.99 -14.98
N THR A 744 -7.68 -36.26 -15.14
CA THR A 744 -7.22 -37.36 -14.28
C THR A 744 -5.88 -37.94 -14.77
N TRP A 745 -5.17 -38.64 -13.89
CA TRP A 745 -4.01 -39.44 -14.29
C TRP A 745 -4.37 -40.51 -15.35
N GLU A 746 -5.55 -41.11 -15.26
CA GLU A 746 -6.03 -42.09 -16.25
C GLU A 746 -6.18 -41.47 -17.64
N ALA A 747 -6.75 -40.27 -17.73
CA ALA A 747 -6.88 -39.54 -19.00
C ALA A 747 -5.52 -39.20 -19.59
N LEU A 748 -4.58 -38.71 -18.77
CA LEU A 748 -3.21 -38.40 -19.20
C LEU A 748 -2.50 -39.64 -19.75
N ARG A 749 -2.59 -40.79 -19.04
CA ARG A 749 -1.96 -42.05 -19.46
C ARG A 749 -2.58 -42.59 -20.74
N SER A 750 -3.91 -42.57 -20.84
CA SER A 750 -4.66 -43.07 -22.01
C SER A 750 -4.36 -42.25 -23.28
N SER A 751 -4.09 -40.96 -23.12
CA SER A 751 -3.72 -40.07 -24.22
C SER A 751 -2.21 -39.93 -24.45
N GLY A 752 -1.39 -40.73 -23.76
CA GLY A 752 0.07 -40.72 -23.89
C GLY A 752 0.75 -39.43 -23.42
N CYS A 753 0.07 -38.64 -22.58
CA CYS A 753 0.57 -37.37 -22.01
C CYS A 753 1.39 -37.59 -20.73
N SER A 754 1.54 -38.83 -20.25
CA SER A 754 2.34 -39.19 -19.07
C SER A 754 3.04 -40.54 -19.30
N GLU A 755 4.33 -40.62 -18.95
CA GLU A 755 5.10 -41.88 -18.94
C GLU A 755 5.09 -42.48 -17.52
N GLY A 756 4.42 -43.62 -17.33
CA GLY A 756 4.20 -44.18 -15.99
C GLY A 756 5.41 -44.89 -15.39
N LYS A 757 5.87 -44.42 -14.21
CA LYS A 757 5.97 -45.18 -12.94
C LYS A 757 5.96 -44.19 -11.76
N SER A 758 5.06 -44.45 -10.81
CA SER A 758 4.73 -43.69 -9.59
C SER A 758 5.90 -42.92 -8.97
N SER A 759 5.71 -41.61 -8.74
CA SER A 759 6.47 -40.90 -7.72
C SER A 759 5.76 -41.09 -6.38
N THR A 760 6.18 -42.12 -5.65
CA THR A 760 5.73 -42.34 -4.28
C THR A 760 6.35 -41.27 -3.39
N ILE A 761 5.55 -40.40 -2.78
CA ILE A 761 6.01 -39.58 -1.67
C ILE A 761 6.28 -40.53 -0.50
N ILE A 762 7.55 -40.74 -0.16
CA ILE A 762 7.93 -41.42 1.09
C ILE A 762 7.67 -40.42 2.22
N THR A 763 6.46 -40.42 2.77
CA THR A 763 6.27 -39.92 4.13
C THR A 763 6.75 -41.02 5.08
N GLY A 764 7.76 -40.71 5.88
CA GLY A 764 8.30 -41.65 6.86
C GLY A 764 7.27 -41.96 7.93
N ALA A 765 6.55 -43.07 7.79
CA ALA A 765 5.88 -43.77 8.88
C ALA A 765 5.68 -45.25 8.51
N ALA A 766 5.85 -46.12 9.50
CA ALA A 766 6.14 -47.54 9.36
C ALA A 766 5.06 -48.38 8.66
N LYS A 767 5.54 -49.46 8.02
CA LYS A 767 4.79 -50.55 7.38
C LYS A 767 3.67 -51.12 8.26
N SER A 768 2.50 -51.31 7.65
CA SER A 768 1.73 -52.55 7.79
C SER A 768 1.05 -52.86 6.45
N ALA A 769 1.03 -54.15 6.10
CA ALA A 769 0.59 -54.65 4.81
C ALA A 769 -0.91 -54.97 4.85
N GLU A 770 -1.72 -54.06 4.35
CA GLU A 770 -3.01 -54.33 3.70
C GLU A 770 -3.05 -53.41 2.47
N GLU A 771 -3.23 -53.99 1.28
CA GLU A 771 -3.33 -53.29 -0.01
C GLU A 771 -4.60 -52.42 -0.01
N SER A 772 -4.51 -51.23 0.59
CA SER A 772 -5.42 -50.12 0.34
C SER A 772 -4.91 -49.40 -0.91
N GLU A 773 -5.74 -49.27 -1.94
CA GLU A 773 -5.45 -48.42 -3.10
C GLU A 773 -5.11 -47.01 -2.59
N VAL A 774 -3.83 -46.63 -2.67
CA VAL A 774 -3.39 -45.28 -2.27
C VAL A 774 -3.90 -44.33 -3.35
N GLU A 775 -4.91 -43.53 -3.04
CA GLU A 775 -5.40 -42.46 -3.93
C GLU A 775 -4.23 -41.52 -4.27
N GLU A 776 -3.88 -41.46 -5.55
CA GLU A 776 -2.81 -40.62 -6.08
C GLU A 776 -3.27 -39.17 -6.11
N ILE A 777 -2.49 -38.24 -5.55
CA ILE A 777 -2.79 -36.81 -5.58
C ILE A 777 -3.05 -36.38 -7.05
N PRO A 778 -4.10 -35.57 -7.32
CA PRO A 778 -4.41 -35.17 -8.69
C PRO A 778 -3.24 -34.45 -9.36
N PRO A 779 -3.02 -34.65 -10.67
CA PRO A 779 -1.86 -34.11 -11.36
C PRO A 779 -1.92 -32.59 -11.46
N LEU A 780 -0.75 -31.95 -11.37
CA LEU A 780 -0.56 -30.56 -11.78
C LEU A 780 -0.46 -30.49 -13.31
N VAL A 781 -1.43 -29.87 -13.95
CA VAL A 781 -1.54 -29.87 -15.42
C VAL A 781 -1.52 -28.45 -15.94
N ALA A 782 -0.71 -28.24 -16.99
CA ALA A 782 -0.85 -27.10 -17.88
C ALA A 782 -1.41 -27.60 -19.23
N ALA A 783 -2.41 -26.91 -19.79
CA ALA A 783 -2.91 -27.26 -21.10
C ALA A 783 -3.31 -26.05 -21.94
N LEU A 784 -3.16 -26.17 -23.25
CA LEU A 784 -3.62 -25.18 -24.22
C LEU A 784 -4.84 -25.72 -24.95
N CYS A 785 -5.96 -25.02 -24.84
CA CYS A 785 -7.21 -25.37 -25.49
C CYS A 785 -7.47 -24.42 -26.66
N GLN A 786 -7.36 -24.92 -27.88
CA GLN A 786 -7.67 -24.12 -29.07
C GLN A 786 -9.18 -24.14 -29.31
N VAL A 787 -9.85 -23.03 -29.01
CA VAL A 787 -11.31 -22.90 -29.18
C VAL A 787 -11.65 -22.73 -30.65
N LYS A 788 -10.90 -21.86 -31.33
CA LYS A 788 -10.95 -21.59 -32.77
C LYS A 788 -9.59 -21.04 -33.21
N PRO A 789 -9.28 -21.00 -34.53
CA PRO A 789 -8.02 -20.44 -35.00
C PRO A 789 -7.76 -19.03 -34.42
N GLY A 790 -6.62 -18.86 -33.75
CA GLY A 790 -6.22 -17.60 -33.11
C GLY A 790 -6.76 -17.36 -31.69
N VAL A 791 -7.65 -18.21 -31.15
CA VAL A 791 -8.15 -18.10 -29.77
C VAL A 791 -7.78 -19.34 -28.98
N VAL A 792 -6.81 -19.17 -28.07
CA VAL A 792 -6.28 -20.23 -27.20
C VAL A 792 -6.60 -19.88 -25.75
N VAL A 793 -7.25 -20.82 -25.05
CA VAL A 793 -7.52 -20.73 -23.62
C VAL A 793 -6.45 -21.53 -22.88
N HIS A 794 -5.78 -20.88 -21.93
CA HIS A 794 -4.82 -21.49 -21.03
C HIS A 794 -5.56 -22.14 -19.88
N ILE A 795 -5.31 -23.42 -19.64
CA ILE A 795 -5.91 -24.20 -18.56
C ILE A 795 -4.81 -24.64 -17.60
N GLN A 796 -5.00 -24.38 -16.31
CA GLN A 796 -4.11 -24.86 -15.26
C GLN A 796 -4.92 -25.57 -14.19
N GLN A 797 -4.50 -26.78 -13.82
CA GLN A 797 -5.08 -27.55 -12.73
C GLN A 797 -4.07 -27.65 -11.59
N HIS A 798 -4.50 -27.23 -10.41
CA HIS A 798 -3.76 -27.28 -9.16
C HIS A 798 -4.41 -28.24 -8.18
N SER A 799 -3.60 -28.85 -7.34
CA SER A 799 -4.01 -29.82 -6.33
C SER A 799 -3.25 -29.58 -5.03
N ALA A 800 -3.36 -30.51 -4.09
CA ALA A 800 -2.54 -30.49 -2.87
C ALA A 800 -1.03 -30.46 -3.15
N ALA A 801 -0.58 -30.93 -4.33
CA ALA A 801 0.83 -30.90 -4.70
C ALA A 801 1.42 -29.47 -4.86
N SER A 802 0.58 -28.47 -5.16
CA SER A 802 0.99 -27.07 -5.17
C SER A 802 0.53 -26.30 -3.92
N GLU A 803 0.00 -26.99 -2.91
CA GLU A 803 -0.59 -26.41 -1.69
C GLU A 803 -1.77 -25.45 -1.95
N GLN A 804 -2.40 -25.50 -3.13
CA GLN A 804 -3.54 -24.64 -3.48
C GLN A 804 -4.91 -25.32 -3.31
N ALA A 805 -4.92 -26.61 -2.97
CA ALA A 805 -6.11 -27.37 -2.61
C ALA A 805 -5.86 -28.24 -1.36
N PRO A 806 -6.90 -28.66 -0.63
CA PRO A 806 -6.78 -29.57 0.50
C PRO A 806 -6.13 -30.91 0.11
N ASN A 807 -5.32 -31.47 1.01
CA ASN A 807 -4.74 -32.80 0.83
C ASN A 807 -5.74 -33.91 1.21
N ASN A 808 -6.78 -34.07 0.39
CA ASN A 808 -7.80 -35.11 0.54
C ASN A 808 -7.86 -36.09 -0.66
N GLY A 809 -6.85 -36.03 -1.55
CA GLY A 809 -6.70 -36.97 -2.66
C GLY A 809 -7.49 -36.64 -3.92
N THR A 810 -8.46 -35.72 -3.90
CA THR A 810 -9.36 -35.52 -5.04
C THR A 810 -9.63 -34.07 -5.42
N ASP A 811 -9.58 -33.14 -4.46
CA ASP A 811 -9.97 -31.75 -4.69
C ASP A 811 -8.94 -30.98 -5.54
N VAL A 812 -9.44 -30.12 -6.43
CA VAL A 812 -8.61 -29.30 -7.33
C VAL A 812 -9.12 -27.86 -7.45
N VAL A 813 -8.20 -26.98 -7.83
CA VAL A 813 -8.49 -25.64 -8.34
C VAL A 813 -8.09 -25.60 -9.81
N VAL A 814 -8.99 -25.16 -10.69
CA VAL A 814 -8.76 -25.06 -12.12
C VAL A 814 -8.95 -23.62 -12.58
N HIS A 815 -7.95 -23.11 -13.28
CA HIS A 815 -7.91 -21.77 -13.83
C HIS A 815 -8.00 -21.83 -15.36
N PHE A 816 -8.87 -21.01 -15.94
CA PHE A 816 -8.95 -20.77 -17.38
C PHE A 816 -8.64 -19.31 -17.66
N THR A 817 -7.79 -19.03 -18.63
CA THR A 817 -7.42 -17.64 -18.97
C THR A 817 -7.18 -17.44 -20.46
N VAL A 818 -7.65 -16.30 -20.96
CA VAL A 818 -7.53 -15.87 -22.35
C VAL A 818 -7.46 -14.35 -22.41
N ASP A 819 -6.79 -13.80 -23.42
CA ASP A 819 -6.82 -12.35 -23.67
C ASP A 819 -8.28 -11.91 -23.91
N ASN A 820 -8.72 -10.89 -23.18
CA ASN A 820 -10.12 -10.43 -23.22
C ASN A 820 -10.52 -9.93 -24.62
N SER A 821 -9.56 -9.45 -25.43
CA SER A 821 -9.83 -9.04 -26.82
C SER A 821 -10.14 -10.21 -27.75
N HIS A 822 -9.81 -11.44 -27.36
CA HIS A 822 -10.12 -12.65 -28.13
C HIS A 822 -11.44 -13.30 -27.69
N MET A 823 -11.76 -13.25 -26.38
CA MET A 823 -12.95 -13.85 -25.79
C MET A 823 -13.29 -13.12 -24.48
N THR A 824 -14.52 -12.62 -24.36
CA THR A 824 -15.02 -11.92 -23.16
C THR A 824 -15.25 -12.87 -22.00
N ALA A 825 -15.39 -12.34 -20.78
CA ALA A 825 -15.46 -13.17 -19.57
C ALA A 825 -16.71 -14.04 -19.58
N ARG A 826 -17.83 -13.48 -20.06
CA ARG A 826 -19.07 -14.22 -20.27
C ARG A 826 -18.96 -15.29 -21.36
N ALA A 827 -18.30 -15.00 -22.48
CA ALA A 827 -18.08 -15.98 -23.53
C ALA A 827 -17.21 -17.14 -23.03
N LEU A 828 -16.15 -16.85 -22.27
CA LEU A 828 -15.31 -17.85 -21.64
C LEU A 828 -16.11 -18.70 -20.62
N HIS A 829 -16.94 -18.06 -19.80
CA HIS A 829 -17.83 -18.75 -18.86
C HIS A 829 -18.72 -19.78 -19.56
N GLN A 830 -19.45 -19.35 -20.60
CA GLN A 830 -20.33 -20.21 -21.38
C GLN A 830 -19.56 -21.34 -22.06
N PHE A 831 -18.38 -21.04 -22.60
CA PHE A 831 -17.51 -22.04 -23.20
C PHE A 831 -17.10 -23.12 -22.20
N VAL A 832 -16.69 -22.73 -20.99
CA VAL A 832 -16.28 -23.67 -19.94
C VAL A 832 -17.48 -24.50 -19.47
N GLU A 833 -18.63 -23.87 -19.25
CA GLU A 833 -19.84 -24.57 -18.82
C GLU A 833 -20.30 -25.62 -19.85
N GLN A 834 -20.30 -25.27 -21.13
CA GLN A 834 -20.75 -26.18 -22.20
C GLN A 834 -19.75 -27.29 -22.52
N SER A 835 -18.45 -27.02 -22.36
CA SER A 835 -17.39 -27.93 -22.83
C SER A 835 -16.86 -28.85 -21.74
N PHE A 836 -16.92 -28.43 -20.47
CA PHE A 836 -16.25 -29.12 -19.37
C PHE A 836 -17.17 -29.45 -18.18
N ILE A 837 -18.41 -28.94 -18.13
CA ILE A 837 -19.35 -29.20 -17.02
C ILE A 837 -20.53 -30.05 -17.50
N ASN A 838 -20.68 -31.25 -16.93
CA ASN A 838 -21.73 -32.20 -17.32
C ASN A 838 -22.98 -32.07 -16.43
N SER A 839 -24.16 -31.94 -17.07
CA SER A 839 -25.46 -31.67 -16.41
C SER A 839 -26.30 -32.91 -16.08
N SER A 840 -25.83 -34.14 -16.31
CA SER A 840 -26.62 -35.38 -16.08
C SER A 840 -25.83 -36.42 -15.28
N PRO A 841 -26.45 -37.12 -14.31
CA PRO A 841 -25.81 -38.22 -13.60
C PRO A 841 -25.61 -39.41 -14.57
N PRO A 842 -24.50 -40.16 -14.47
CA PRO A 842 -24.24 -41.27 -15.36
C PRO A 842 -25.30 -42.36 -15.16
N SER A 843 -26.02 -42.72 -16.22
CA SER A 843 -26.54 -44.08 -16.33
C SER A 843 -25.35 -45.04 -16.27
N GLU A 844 -25.52 -46.26 -15.74
CA GLU A 844 -24.46 -47.23 -15.37
C GLU A 844 -23.47 -47.64 -16.51
N VAL A 845 -23.51 -47.01 -17.68
CA VAL A 845 -22.53 -47.17 -18.77
C VAL A 845 -22.17 -45.81 -19.42
N SER A 846 -22.07 -44.73 -18.65
CA SER A 846 -21.47 -43.47 -19.12
C SER A 846 -19.99 -43.44 -18.75
N VAL A 847 -19.19 -44.23 -19.47
CA VAL A 847 -17.73 -44.04 -19.52
C VAL A 847 -17.52 -42.59 -19.96
N ILE A 848 -16.73 -41.84 -19.19
CA ILE A 848 -16.22 -40.51 -19.56
C ILE A 848 -15.46 -40.69 -20.88
N ALA A 849 -16.16 -40.66 -22.01
CA ALA A 849 -15.59 -40.90 -23.31
C ALA A 849 -14.66 -39.71 -23.59
N GLY A 850 -13.37 -39.83 -23.24
CA GLY A 850 -12.36 -38.77 -23.40
C GLY A 850 -11.56 -38.37 -22.15
N GLY A 851 -12.02 -38.70 -20.94
CA GLY A 851 -11.27 -38.46 -19.69
C GLY A 851 -11.10 -36.99 -19.24
N VAL A 852 -11.81 -36.02 -19.84
CA VAL A 852 -11.73 -34.59 -19.47
C VAL A 852 -13.13 -34.04 -19.20
N GLY A 853 -13.38 -33.54 -17.99
CA GLY A 853 -14.67 -32.95 -17.59
C GLY A 853 -14.93 -33.06 -16.09
N VAL A 854 -15.87 -32.25 -15.59
CA VAL A 854 -16.30 -32.23 -14.18
C VAL A 854 -17.83 -32.37 -14.12
N GLU A 855 -18.30 -33.22 -13.20
CA GLU A 855 -19.73 -33.35 -12.91
C GLU A 855 -20.23 -32.09 -12.20
N ARG A 856 -21.41 -31.56 -12.58
CA ARG A 856 -21.95 -30.34 -11.97
C ARG A 856 -22.10 -30.45 -10.44
N ASP A 857 -22.46 -31.63 -9.94
CA ASP A 857 -22.63 -31.91 -8.50
C ASP A 857 -21.28 -31.99 -7.74
N ALA A 858 -20.16 -32.13 -8.45
CA ALA A 858 -18.82 -32.12 -7.88
C ALA A 858 -18.23 -30.71 -7.75
N LEU A 859 -18.90 -29.68 -8.29
CA LEU A 859 -18.45 -28.29 -8.23
C LEU A 859 -18.69 -27.69 -6.84
N LEU A 860 -17.65 -27.07 -6.29
CA LEU A 860 -17.71 -26.31 -5.05
C LEU A 860 -17.83 -24.81 -5.32
N PHE A 861 -17.16 -24.33 -6.37
CA PHE A 861 -17.14 -22.92 -6.75
C PHE A 861 -16.90 -22.78 -8.25
N PHE A 862 -17.62 -21.87 -8.91
CA PHE A 862 -17.46 -21.59 -10.35
C PHE A 862 -17.78 -20.12 -10.64
N ALA A 863 -16.75 -19.36 -11.02
CA ALA A 863 -16.87 -17.91 -11.26
C ALA A 863 -16.10 -17.46 -12.50
N SER A 864 -16.58 -16.40 -13.14
CA SER A 864 -15.92 -15.68 -14.24
C SER A 864 -15.77 -14.19 -13.94
N PHE A 865 -14.70 -13.57 -14.42
CA PHE A 865 -14.37 -12.16 -14.17
C PHE A 865 -13.27 -11.71 -15.15
N ILE A 866 -12.91 -10.43 -15.10
CA ILE A 866 -11.75 -9.89 -15.82
C ILE A 866 -10.63 -9.49 -14.85
N VAL A 867 -9.39 -9.52 -15.35
CA VAL A 867 -8.24 -8.87 -14.71
C VAL A 867 -7.75 -7.81 -15.67
N ASP A 868 -8.06 -6.55 -15.37
CA ASP A 868 -7.73 -5.40 -16.19
C ASP A 868 -6.57 -4.59 -15.58
N GLU A 869 -5.60 -4.21 -16.40
CA GLU A 869 -4.40 -3.50 -15.95
C GLU A 869 -4.72 -2.15 -15.28
N ARG A 870 -5.72 -1.42 -15.78
CA ARG A 870 -6.11 -0.12 -15.22
C ARG A 870 -6.84 -0.32 -13.91
N GLU A 871 -7.78 -1.25 -13.86
CA GLU A 871 -8.50 -1.57 -12.62
C GLU A 871 -7.54 -2.01 -11.51
N GLU A 872 -6.61 -2.92 -11.81
CA GLU A 872 -5.64 -3.39 -10.80
C GLU A 872 -4.68 -2.31 -10.34
N ALA A 873 -4.25 -1.42 -11.25
CA ALA A 873 -3.47 -0.27 -10.86
C ALA A 873 -4.30 0.69 -9.97
N LEU A 874 -5.57 0.94 -10.31
CA LEU A 874 -6.47 1.78 -9.50
C LEU A 874 -6.77 1.17 -8.13
N ARG A 875 -6.81 -0.16 -8.00
CA ARG A 875 -6.93 -0.81 -6.68
C ARG A 875 -5.70 -0.54 -5.80
N SER A 876 -4.52 -0.27 -6.39
CA SER A 876 -3.31 0.07 -5.63
C SER A 876 -3.35 1.46 -5.00
N ILE A 877 -4.33 2.32 -5.35
CA ILE A 877 -4.52 3.65 -4.75
C ILE A 877 -5.72 3.68 -3.80
N VAL A 878 -5.62 4.45 -2.72
CA VAL A 878 -6.74 4.70 -1.81
C VAL A 878 -7.67 5.71 -2.46
N SER A 879 -8.92 5.32 -2.72
CA SER A 879 -9.93 6.21 -3.31
C SER A 879 -10.02 7.54 -2.55
N SER A 880 -9.90 8.66 -3.28
CA SER A 880 -9.85 10.02 -2.70
C SER A 880 -11.14 10.44 -1.98
N ALA A 881 -12.22 9.66 -2.11
CA ALA A 881 -13.56 9.98 -1.63
C ALA A 881 -13.69 10.14 -0.10
N LYS A 882 -12.65 9.87 0.70
CA LYS A 882 -12.68 10.01 2.17
C LYS A 882 -11.58 10.86 2.80
N VAL A 883 -10.61 11.38 2.04
CA VAL A 883 -9.52 12.20 2.60
C VAL A 883 -9.52 13.59 1.96
N GLY A 884 -10.69 14.21 1.90
CA GLY A 884 -10.91 15.55 1.32
C GLY A 884 -11.02 16.64 2.38
N GLY A 885 -9.92 17.03 3.03
CA GLY A 885 -9.81 18.38 3.58
C GLY A 885 -9.24 19.32 2.51
N ILE A 886 -9.91 20.37 2.08
CA ILE A 886 -9.23 21.35 1.21
C ILE A 886 -8.08 21.96 2.03
N SER A 887 -6.95 22.28 1.39
CA SER A 887 -5.84 22.98 2.05
C SER A 887 -6.37 24.19 2.82
N GLU A 888 -5.93 24.38 4.06
CA GLU A 888 -6.55 25.40 4.91
C GLU A 888 -6.31 26.82 4.35
N THR A 889 -5.20 27.00 3.63
CA THR A 889 -4.86 28.26 2.94
C THR A 889 -5.92 28.71 1.94
N THR A 890 -6.73 27.81 1.38
CA THR A 890 -7.80 28.20 0.44
C THR A 890 -8.94 28.94 1.13
N LYS A 891 -9.03 28.89 2.47
CA LYS A 891 -10.02 29.63 3.25
C LYS A 891 -9.56 31.05 3.60
N ALA A 892 -8.36 31.46 3.18
CA ALA A 892 -7.87 32.81 3.41
C ALA A 892 -8.76 33.86 2.77
N HIS A 893 -8.91 35.00 3.44
CA HIS A 893 -9.70 36.12 2.95
C HIS A 893 -9.11 36.68 1.64
N PRO A 894 -9.94 37.15 0.67
CA PRO A 894 -9.45 37.69 -0.61
C PRO A 894 -8.36 38.78 -0.46
N PHE A 895 -8.51 39.66 0.53
CA PHE A 895 -7.49 40.66 0.90
C PHE A 895 -6.11 40.02 1.15
N ALA A 896 -6.05 38.97 1.98
CA ALA A 896 -4.80 38.29 2.31
C ALA A 896 -4.20 37.56 1.10
N VAL A 897 -5.06 36.93 0.28
CA VAL A 897 -4.62 36.25 -0.95
C VAL A 897 -4.01 37.23 -1.95
N GLU A 898 -4.61 38.42 -2.10
CA GLU A 898 -4.08 39.46 -2.99
C GLU A 898 -2.72 39.98 -2.50
N GLU A 899 -2.60 40.27 -1.21
CA GLU A 899 -1.34 40.72 -0.58
C GLU A 899 -0.25 39.66 -0.65
N PHE A 900 -0.59 38.39 -0.45
CA PHE A 900 0.35 37.28 -0.62
C PHE A 900 0.87 37.19 -2.06
N ARG A 901 -0.02 37.27 -3.07
CA ARG A 901 0.37 37.24 -4.49
C ARG A 901 1.23 38.44 -4.88
N LYS A 902 0.98 39.63 -4.34
CA LYS A 902 1.85 40.81 -4.55
C LYS A 902 3.26 40.54 -4.05
N ARG A 903 3.39 39.98 -2.84
CA ARG A 903 4.68 39.65 -2.22
C ARG A 903 5.41 38.48 -2.89
N GLN A 904 4.70 37.53 -3.48
CA GLN A 904 5.31 36.45 -4.28
C GLN A 904 5.90 36.98 -5.59
N ARG A 905 5.15 37.79 -6.34
CA ARG A 905 5.64 38.40 -7.59
C ARG A 905 6.90 39.26 -7.42
N LEU A 906 7.08 39.87 -6.24
CA LEU A 906 8.28 40.64 -5.91
C LEU A 906 9.49 39.74 -5.58
N ARG A 907 9.27 38.48 -5.21
CA ARG A 907 10.30 37.48 -4.96
C ARG A 907 10.70 36.73 -6.23
N ASP A 908 9.73 36.45 -7.11
CA ASP A 908 9.95 35.68 -8.34
C ASP A 908 10.75 36.45 -9.43
N THR A 909 11.04 37.74 -9.24
CA THR A 909 11.88 38.52 -10.16
C THR A 909 13.38 38.19 -10.10
N ASP A 910 13.82 37.29 -9.21
CA ASP A 910 15.24 36.92 -9.02
C ASP A 910 15.56 35.41 -9.10
N ALA A 911 14.59 34.53 -9.42
CA ALA A 911 14.82 33.08 -9.47
C ALA A 911 14.68 32.52 -10.89
N GLY A 912 15.78 32.01 -11.45
CA GLY A 912 15.72 31.13 -12.63
C GLY A 912 15.17 29.76 -12.23
N GLU A 913 13.99 29.40 -12.70
CA GLU A 913 13.34 28.12 -12.39
C GLU A 913 13.94 26.98 -13.23
N GLU A 914 14.63 26.04 -12.58
CA GLU A 914 14.62 24.63 -13.01
C GLU A 914 13.55 23.90 -12.19
N ASP A 915 12.62 23.23 -12.88
CA ASP A 915 11.54 22.43 -12.28
C ASP A 915 12.14 21.17 -11.65
N ASP A 916 12.53 21.25 -10.38
CA ASP A 916 13.19 20.20 -9.59
C ASP A 916 12.16 19.19 -9.00
N GLY A 917 11.17 18.81 -9.81
CA GLY A 917 10.12 17.87 -9.44
C GLY A 917 10.60 16.42 -9.34
N CYS A 918 9.85 15.57 -8.64
CA CYS A 918 10.13 14.14 -8.56
C CYS A 918 10.10 13.49 -9.95
N ALA A 919 11.17 12.80 -10.33
CA ALA A 919 11.26 12.17 -11.64
C ALA A 919 10.40 10.89 -11.69
N ILE A 920 9.52 10.78 -12.67
CA ILE A 920 8.62 9.63 -12.80
C ILE A 920 9.26 8.54 -13.67
N VAL A 921 9.13 7.28 -13.25
CA VAL A 921 9.42 6.07 -14.02
C VAL A 921 8.14 5.23 -14.07
N ALA A 922 7.56 5.10 -15.26
CA ALA A 922 6.34 4.32 -15.48
C ALA A 922 6.67 2.84 -15.74
N VAL A 923 5.97 1.92 -15.08
CA VAL A 923 6.11 0.47 -15.26
C VAL A 923 4.78 -0.18 -15.63
N PRO A 924 4.75 -1.27 -16.42
CA PRO A 924 3.52 -2.00 -16.70
C PRO A 924 3.09 -2.82 -15.48
N THR A 925 1.78 -2.82 -15.17
CA THR A 925 1.22 -3.69 -14.11
C THR A 925 1.02 -5.11 -14.64
N LEU A 926 0.60 -5.21 -15.91
CA LEU A 926 0.34 -6.45 -16.63
C LEU A 926 1.05 -6.45 -17.98
N LEU A 927 1.42 -7.64 -18.43
CA LEU A 927 2.02 -7.93 -19.71
C LEU A 927 1.11 -8.96 -20.42
N HIS A 928 1.16 -9.04 -21.75
CA HIS A 928 0.31 -9.97 -22.50
C HIS A 928 0.72 -11.45 -22.28
N GLU A 929 1.95 -11.63 -21.84
CA GLU A 929 2.62 -12.87 -21.47
C GLU A 929 1.93 -13.57 -20.30
N LEU A 930 1.13 -14.61 -20.59
CA LEU A 930 0.50 -15.47 -19.58
C LEU A 930 1.47 -16.48 -18.93
N MET A 931 2.61 -16.72 -19.56
CA MET A 931 3.71 -17.50 -19.00
C MET A 931 4.90 -16.59 -18.77
N ASP A 932 5.61 -16.78 -17.66
CA ASP A 932 6.77 -15.95 -17.39
C ASP A 932 8.03 -16.54 -18.05
N SER A 933 8.41 -15.93 -19.17
CA SER A 933 9.66 -16.14 -19.89
C SER A 933 10.78 -15.18 -19.45
N GLY A 934 10.51 -14.25 -18.54
CA GLY A 934 11.42 -13.15 -18.19
C GLY A 934 10.90 -11.76 -18.52
N ALA A 935 9.70 -11.63 -19.08
CA ALA A 935 9.17 -10.34 -19.52
C ALA A 935 9.03 -9.34 -18.35
N TYR A 936 8.56 -9.80 -17.19
CA TYR A 936 8.46 -9.00 -15.97
C TYR A 936 9.85 -8.58 -15.45
N LEU A 937 10.83 -9.50 -15.49
CA LEU A 937 12.20 -9.23 -15.10
C LEU A 937 12.87 -8.19 -16.02
N LYS A 938 12.64 -8.29 -17.34
CA LYS A 938 13.14 -7.34 -18.33
C LYS A 938 12.52 -5.95 -18.16
N ALA A 939 11.22 -5.87 -17.87
CA ALA A 939 10.57 -4.60 -17.54
C ALA A 939 11.18 -3.98 -16.26
N ALA A 940 11.45 -4.81 -15.24
CA ALA A 940 12.12 -4.36 -14.01
C ALA A 940 13.56 -3.88 -14.27
N ARG A 941 14.29 -4.53 -15.19
CA ARG A 941 15.63 -4.09 -15.65
C ARG A 941 15.61 -2.69 -16.22
N GLN A 942 14.69 -2.45 -17.15
CA GLN A 942 14.53 -1.15 -17.80
C GLN A 942 14.17 -0.07 -16.77
N ALA A 943 13.27 -0.39 -15.83
CA ALA A 943 12.90 0.51 -14.75
C ALA A 943 14.10 0.84 -13.85
N TYR A 944 14.88 -0.17 -13.44
CA TYR A 944 16.08 0.01 -12.65
C TYR A 944 17.10 0.92 -13.34
N GLU A 945 17.40 0.66 -14.62
CA GLU A 945 18.34 1.45 -15.41
C GLU A 945 17.87 2.91 -15.55
N ALA A 946 16.56 3.12 -15.75
CA ALA A 946 15.96 4.46 -15.79
C ALA A 946 16.08 5.20 -14.45
N VAL A 947 15.81 4.52 -13.33
CA VAL A 947 15.95 5.08 -11.98
C VAL A 947 17.41 5.45 -11.70
N VAL A 948 18.34 4.53 -11.93
CA VAL A 948 19.78 4.76 -11.72
C VAL A 948 20.28 5.93 -12.55
N SER A 949 19.84 6.02 -13.82
CA SER A 949 20.18 7.15 -14.69
C SER A 949 19.70 8.49 -14.12
N LYS A 950 18.47 8.53 -13.57
CA LYS A 950 17.89 9.73 -12.93
C LYS A 950 18.52 10.07 -11.59
N LEU A 951 19.07 9.10 -10.86
CA LEU A 951 19.74 9.33 -9.58
C LEU A 951 21.20 9.78 -9.71
N ARG A 952 21.84 9.61 -10.87
CA ARG A 952 23.23 10.06 -11.10
C ARG A 952 23.29 11.59 -11.10
N PRO A 953 24.21 12.21 -10.33
CA PRO A 953 24.33 13.66 -10.30
C PRO A 953 24.68 14.22 -11.68
N ARG A 954 24.09 15.37 -12.04
CA ARG A 954 24.46 16.13 -13.25
C ARG A 954 25.89 16.65 -13.10
N LYS A 955 26.87 15.82 -13.47
CA LYS A 955 28.29 16.08 -13.83
C LYS A 955 29.18 17.11 -13.08
N GLU A 956 28.73 17.88 -12.11
CA GLU A 956 29.58 18.93 -11.50
C GLU A 956 30.06 18.65 -10.07
N GLU A 957 29.52 17.66 -9.36
CA GLU A 957 30.02 17.34 -8.01
C GLU A 957 30.23 15.84 -7.76
N ALA A 958 31.52 15.50 -7.68
CA ALA A 958 32.14 14.48 -6.81
C ALA A 958 31.96 12.97 -7.06
N GLY A 959 33.11 12.27 -7.02
CA GLY A 959 33.26 10.86 -6.62
C GLY A 959 33.31 9.86 -7.77
N GLU A 960 34.12 8.80 -7.62
CA GLU A 960 34.06 7.63 -8.50
C GLU A 960 32.60 7.16 -8.63
N PRO A 961 32.09 6.92 -9.84
CA PRO A 961 30.71 6.49 -10.04
C PRO A 961 30.50 5.17 -9.31
N LYS A 962 29.56 5.13 -8.34
CA LYS A 962 29.06 3.85 -7.82
C LYS A 962 28.52 3.03 -9.00
N ASP A 963 29.12 1.88 -9.23
CA ASP A 963 28.76 0.98 -10.32
C ASP A 963 27.46 0.24 -9.93
N TYR A 964 26.32 0.76 -10.40
CA TYR A 964 25.00 0.20 -10.16
C TYR A 964 24.71 -0.83 -11.26
N THR A 965 25.01 -2.12 -11.01
CA THR A 965 24.74 -3.20 -11.96
C THR A 965 23.39 -3.86 -11.65
N PHE A 966 22.50 -3.93 -12.65
CA PHE A 966 21.24 -4.66 -12.54
C PHE A 966 21.50 -6.16 -12.49
N LEU A 967 21.28 -6.81 -11.34
CA LEU A 967 21.35 -8.26 -11.05
C LEU A 967 22.65 -9.03 -11.43
N GLU A 968 23.50 -8.52 -12.32
CA GLU A 968 24.66 -9.19 -12.93
C GLU A 968 25.92 -9.24 -12.04
N ARG A 969 25.87 -8.67 -10.82
CA ARG A 969 26.92 -8.83 -9.79
C ARG A 969 26.34 -8.99 -8.40
N LEU A 970 25.48 -9.98 -8.22
CA LEU A 970 25.14 -10.49 -6.90
C LEU A 970 26.21 -11.51 -6.52
N PRO A 971 27.27 -11.17 -5.76
CA PRO A 971 28.15 -12.21 -5.25
C PRO A 971 27.31 -13.17 -4.39
N PRO A 972 27.63 -14.48 -4.36
CA PRO A 972 27.01 -15.39 -3.43
C PRO A 972 27.16 -14.79 -2.04
N VAL A 973 26.09 -14.82 -1.25
CA VAL A 973 26.18 -14.44 0.17
C VAL A 973 27.33 -15.25 0.75
N CYS A 974 28.43 -14.58 1.11
CA CYS A 974 29.51 -15.22 1.85
C CYS A 974 28.84 -15.98 2.98
N SER A 975 29.07 -17.29 3.02
CA SER A 975 28.73 -18.14 4.15
C SER A 975 29.10 -17.37 5.41
N ILE A 976 28.10 -17.06 6.24
CA ILE A 976 28.34 -16.61 7.60
C ILE A 976 29.13 -17.74 8.25
N GLY A 977 30.45 -17.57 8.32
CA GLY A 977 31.34 -18.47 9.03
C GLY A 977 31.22 -18.19 10.52
N SER A 978 31.01 -19.26 11.28
CA SER A 978 31.19 -19.41 12.74
C SER A 978 30.64 -18.32 13.66
#